data_AF-A0AAY4DWM3-F1
#
_entry.id   AF-A0AAY4DWM3-F1
#
_cell.length_a   1.000
_cell.length_b   1.000
_cell.length_c   1.000
_cell.angle_alpha   90.00
_cell.angle_beta   90.00
_cell.angle_gamma   90.00
#
_symmetry.space_group_name_H-M   'P 1'
#
loop_
_entity.id
_entity.type
_entity.pdbx_description
1 polymer ?
#
loop_
_entity_poly.entity_id
_entity_poly.type
_entity_poly.pdbx_seq_one_letter_code
_entity_poly.pdbx_strand_id
1 'polypeptide(L)'
;LSVCAAYLLLKCMTSKGLEDETTFDLFEISHITRKTIGAKLFKGHDWDSPAYRFIRFDQLPPVSAPALQQVLQQIQNNEGFVFVATLRQDRGSRGTLIGLEGPGGRRQFEVVSNGRANTLDLVYWVAGSQNVVSFEDVDLSDSQWKNITLHVHGENAHLYVGCSLIDSFILDEPFYEQLHSEGSRMFVAKGSTRESHFRVSNSHVTQLLPFLIITHCMNLACVFTNKSVLSVNSSVSGLEPSELSSTAEAPHTLSPSFPGLLFPSEQESKIVCHQITCPAVACASPTFLDGECCPVCLPKDSEDGWSPWSEWTECTVTCGTGTQQRGRSCDATSNPCTGPSIQTRKCSLGKCDSRVRQDGGWSLWSPWSSCSVTCGEGQITRIRHCNSPVPQLGGKSCEGSGRETQRCDATPCPIDGGWGPWSPWATCSATCGGGNRGRSRVCNSPRPQYGGRRCQGEARDSEACSKQDCAIDGCLSNPCFAGVDCSSSPDGSWECGSCPVGFRGNGTLCQDVNECDMVTDVCFSVSGKQRCVNTDPGFHCLPCPPRYKGNQPFGMGVEAAKKTKQICEPENPCKDKTHNCHKYAECIYLSHFSDPMYKCECKIGFAGDGFVCGEDSDLDGWPNQNLVCGANATYQCKKDNCPNLPNSGQEDFDKDGQGDACDKDDDNDGIQDERDNCPLLYNPRQFDHDKDDVGDRCDNCPYEHNPAQIDTDNNGEGDACAVDIDGDEILNENDNCPYVYNNDQKDTDMDGVGDQCDNCPLLHNPDQVDADNDLVGDQCDNNQDIDEDGHQNNLDNCPYIPNANQADHDKDGKGDACDFDDDNDGVPDDKDNCRLVPNPDQLDLDGDGRGDACKDDFDNDSIPDILDVCPENNDISITDFRKFQMVHLDPKGTTQIDPNWVVRHQGKELVQTANSDPGIAVGFDEFNAVDFSGTFYVNTDRDDDYAGFVFGYQSSGRFYVVMWKQITQTYWEDKPSKAFGISGVSLKVVNSSTGTGENLRNALWHTGNTPGQVRTLWHDPKNIGWKDYTAYRWHLIHRPKTGFIRVVVYEGKQMMADSGPIYDKTFAGGRLGLFVFSQELVFFSDLKYECRGESLQGFLIFVFPYI
;
A
#
# COMPACT_ATOMS: atom_id res chain seq x y z
N LEU A 1 -37.40 -5.92 -7.13
CA LEU A 1 -38.11 -5.23 -6.01
C LEU A 1 -39.01 -6.10 -5.09
N SER A 2 -39.59 -7.25 -5.46
CA SER A 2 -40.58 -7.95 -4.59
C SER A 2 -40.04 -9.07 -3.66
N VAL A 3 -38.78 -9.50 -3.81
CA VAL A 3 -38.22 -10.65 -3.05
C VAL A 3 -37.28 -10.21 -1.91
N CYS A 4 -36.46 -9.18 -2.10
CA CYS A 4 -35.49 -8.72 -1.09
C CYS A 4 -36.15 -8.26 0.23
N ALA A 5 -37.40 -7.79 0.17
CA ALA A 5 -38.21 -7.41 1.33
C ALA A 5 -38.40 -8.53 2.38
N ALA A 6 -38.23 -9.81 1.99
CA ALA A 6 -38.38 -10.94 2.90
C ALA A 6 -37.17 -11.16 3.84
N TYR A 7 -35.95 -10.76 3.43
CA TYR A 7 -34.74 -11.13 4.17
C TYR A 7 -34.33 -10.10 5.24
N LEU A 8 -34.46 -8.80 4.97
CA LEU A 8 -34.16 -7.75 5.97
C LEU A 8 -35.15 -7.74 7.16
N LEU A 9 -36.37 -8.25 6.99
CA LEU A 9 -37.38 -8.27 8.07
C LEU A 9 -37.06 -9.22 9.23
N LEU A 10 -36.16 -10.21 9.07
CA LEU A 10 -35.86 -11.18 10.13
C LEU A 10 -34.87 -10.67 11.19
N LYS A 11 -33.80 -9.96 10.78
CA LYS A 11 -32.81 -9.42 11.73
C LYS A 11 -33.36 -8.27 12.58
N CYS A 12 -34.29 -7.46 12.04
CA CYS A 12 -34.84 -6.29 12.75
C CYS A 12 -35.91 -6.62 13.82
N MET A 13 -36.25 -7.90 14.04
CA MET A 13 -37.20 -8.33 15.09
C MET A 13 -36.63 -9.31 16.13
N THR A 14 -35.31 -9.57 16.14
CA THR A 14 -34.71 -10.65 16.96
C THR A 14 -33.54 -10.25 17.89
N SER A 15 -33.46 -9.00 18.35
CA SER A 15 -32.53 -8.57 19.41
C SER A 15 -33.21 -7.86 20.59
N LYS A 16 -33.79 -8.64 21.51
CA LYS A 16 -34.13 -8.13 22.85
C LYS A 16 -32.92 -8.24 23.77
N GLY A 17 -32.05 -7.22 23.73
CA GLY A 17 -30.96 -7.04 24.68
C GLY A 17 -29.56 -7.27 24.12
N LEU A 18 -28.98 -6.20 23.58
CA LEU A 18 -27.59 -5.78 23.75
C LEU A 18 -27.59 -4.25 23.50
N GLU A 19 -26.79 -3.50 24.25
CA GLU A 19 -26.76 -2.03 24.22
C GLU A 19 -25.45 -1.59 23.55
N ASP A 20 -25.54 -0.89 22.41
CA ASP A 20 -24.36 -0.37 21.71
C ASP A 20 -23.84 0.89 22.41
N GLU A 21 -22.68 0.80 23.08
CA GLU A 21 -22.08 1.86 23.91
C GLU A 21 -21.50 3.07 23.11
N THR A 22 -21.92 3.27 21.87
CA THR A 22 -21.36 4.27 20.93
C THR A 22 -22.32 5.39 20.53
N THR A 23 -23.55 5.46 21.05
CA THR A 23 -24.50 6.53 20.69
C THR A 23 -25.03 7.28 21.90
N PHE A 24 -24.76 8.59 21.98
CA PHE A 24 -25.16 9.42 23.11
C PHE A 24 -26.28 10.41 22.75
N ASP A 25 -27.53 10.17 23.21
CA ASP A 25 -28.59 11.20 23.17
C ASP A 25 -28.39 12.22 24.29
N LEU A 26 -28.10 13.46 23.90
CA LEU A 26 -27.73 14.54 24.81
C LEU A 26 -28.90 15.03 25.69
N PHE A 27 -30.16 14.77 25.34
CA PHE A 27 -31.31 15.07 26.21
C PHE A 27 -31.52 14.02 27.30
N GLU A 28 -31.27 12.74 27.00
CA GLU A 28 -31.35 11.66 27.99
C GLU A 28 -30.25 11.78 29.05
N ILE A 29 -28.97 11.94 28.64
CA ILE A 29 -27.83 11.98 29.57
C ILE A 29 -27.70 13.31 30.36
N SER A 30 -28.49 14.33 30.00
CA SER A 30 -28.70 15.55 30.78
C SER A 30 -30.04 15.56 31.55
N HIS A 31 -30.89 14.53 31.39
CA HIS A 31 -32.21 14.39 32.01
C HIS A 31 -33.15 15.58 31.69
N ILE A 32 -33.14 16.07 30.45
CA ILE A 32 -34.09 17.09 29.97
C ILE A 32 -35.46 16.43 29.74
N THR A 33 -36.45 16.84 30.53
CA THR A 33 -37.81 16.27 30.51
C THR A 33 -38.87 17.35 30.49
N ARG A 34 -40.14 16.96 30.33
CA ARG A 34 -41.32 17.85 30.47
C ARG A 34 -41.46 18.57 31.82
N LYS A 35 -40.61 18.27 32.82
CA LYS A 35 -40.55 18.94 34.13
C LYS A 35 -39.33 19.87 34.29
N THR A 36 -38.37 19.83 33.38
CA THR A 36 -37.09 20.57 33.49
C THR A 36 -37.33 22.07 33.37
N ILE A 37 -36.91 22.84 34.36
CA ILE A 37 -37.20 24.28 34.43
C ILE A 37 -36.40 24.99 33.33
N GLY A 38 -37.10 25.58 32.38
CA GLY A 38 -36.48 26.29 31.25
C GLY A 38 -36.69 25.62 29.89
N ALA A 39 -37.05 24.33 29.88
CA ALA A 39 -37.61 23.64 28.71
C ALA A 39 -39.15 23.58 28.81
N LYS A 40 -39.84 23.57 27.68
CA LYS A 40 -41.25 23.19 27.59
C LYS A 40 -41.44 22.22 26.43
N LEU A 41 -42.28 21.20 26.63
CA LEU A 41 -42.70 20.33 25.54
C LEU A 41 -43.41 21.16 24.46
N PHE A 42 -43.05 20.90 23.21
CA PHE A 42 -43.55 21.57 22.01
C PHE A 42 -43.98 20.49 20.99
N LYS A 43 -44.61 20.88 19.88
CA LYS A 43 -44.93 19.93 18.80
C LYS A 43 -43.75 19.85 17.83
N GLY A 44 -43.22 18.65 17.63
CA GLY A 44 -42.09 18.38 16.73
C GLY A 44 -42.45 18.50 15.24
N HIS A 45 -41.47 18.13 14.40
CA HIS A 45 -41.71 17.76 13.00
C HIS A 45 -42.45 16.40 12.95
N ASP A 46 -41.88 15.39 13.60
CA ASP A 46 -42.52 14.11 13.92
C ASP A 46 -43.55 14.25 15.08
N TRP A 47 -44.48 13.29 15.17
CA TRP A 47 -45.57 13.24 16.14
C TRP A 47 -45.32 12.28 17.31
N ASP A 48 -44.48 11.26 17.15
CA ASP A 48 -44.23 10.25 18.19
C ASP A 48 -43.06 10.63 19.13
N SER A 49 -42.23 11.60 18.75
CA SER A 49 -41.06 12.05 19.51
C SER A 49 -41.25 13.36 20.30
N PRO A 50 -40.61 13.51 21.46
CA PRO A 50 -40.77 14.69 22.32
C PRO A 50 -39.90 15.86 21.86
N ALA A 51 -40.52 16.88 21.28
CA ALA A 51 -39.83 18.14 20.99
C ALA A 51 -39.81 19.10 22.18
N TYR A 52 -38.71 19.84 22.36
CA TYR A 52 -38.53 20.82 23.44
C TYR A 52 -38.26 22.21 22.90
N ARG A 53 -39.09 23.18 23.30
CA ARG A 53 -38.84 24.60 23.13
C ARG A 53 -38.15 25.15 24.37
N PHE A 54 -36.97 25.72 24.18
CA PHE A 54 -36.18 26.30 25.27
C PHE A 54 -36.55 27.78 25.50
N ILE A 55 -36.60 28.17 26.78
CA ILE A 55 -37.13 29.47 27.25
C ILE A 55 -36.24 30.09 28.34
N ARG A 56 -35.58 29.27 29.16
CA ARG A 56 -34.56 29.70 30.14
C ARG A 56 -33.36 28.76 30.15
N PHE A 57 -32.37 29.09 29.32
CA PHE A 57 -31.12 28.35 29.16
C PHE A 57 -30.22 28.41 30.41
N ASP A 58 -30.42 29.39 31.29
CA ASP A 58 -29.73 29.54 32.58
C ASP A 58 -30.08 28.45 33.61
N GLN A 59 -31.07 27.59 33.31
CA GLN A 59 -31.64 26.61 34.24
C GLN A 59 -31.70 25.19 33.66
N LEU A 60 -31.11 24.99 32.49
CA LEU A 60 -30.95 23.66 31.92
C LEU A 60 -29.83 22.91 32.66
N PRO A 61 -30.04 21.61 32.96
CA PRO A 61 -29.01 20.78 33.57
C PRO A 61 -27.84 20.57 32.60
N PRO A 62 -26.59 20.41 33.11
CA PRO A 62 -25.51 19.89 32.30
C PRO A 62 -25.70 18.39 32.05
N VAL A 63 -24.94 17.84 31.10
CA VAL A 63 -24.72 16.38 30.98
C VAL A 63 -24.14 15.84 32.30
N SER A 64 -24.54 14.62 32.70
CA SER A 64 -24.00 13.99 33.91
C SER A 64 -22.50 13.72 33.81
N ALA A 65 -21.75 13.90 34.90
CA ALA A 65 -20.29 13.79 34.88
C ALA A 65 -19.74 12.42 34.39
N PRO A 66 -20.33 11.26 34.73
CA PRO A 66 -19.88 9.97 34.19
C PRO A 66 -20.09 9.86 32.68
N ALA A 67 -21.26 10.26 32.18
CA ALA A 67 -21.56 10.24 30.76
C ALA A 67 -20.68 11.24 29.98
N LEU A 68 -20.36 12.40 30.56
CA LEU A 68 -19.43 13.36 29.97
C LEU A 68 -18.01 12.78 29.84
N GLN A 69 -17.56 11.98 30.82
CA GLN A 69 -16.27 11.31 30.75
C GLN A 69 -16.25 10.25 29.63
N GLN A 70 -17.31 9.45 29.49
CA GLN A 70 -17.46 8.47 28.40
C GLN A 70 -17.50 9.16 27.03
N VAL A 71 -18.30 10.23 26.88
CA VAL A 71 -18.37 11.03 25.65
C VAL A 71 -17.00 11.55 25.25
N LEU A 72 -16.29 12.27 26.13
CA LEU A 72 -15.00 12.87 25.77
C LEU A 72 -13.92 11.82 25.48
N GLN A 73 -13.90 10.71 26.23
CA GLN A 73 -12.99 9.59 25.95
C GLN A 73 -13.25 9.02 24.56
N GLN A 74 -14.51 8.86 24.15
CA GLN A 74 -14.83 8.33 22.84
C GLN A 74 -14.58 9.33 21.70
N ILE A 75 -14.74 10.64 21.92
CA ILE A 75 -14.31 11.66 20.94
C ILE A 75 -12.79 11.55 20.69
N GLN A 76 -12.01 11.36 21.76
CA GLN A 76 -10.55 11.27 21.69
C GLN A 76 -10.07 9.94 21.07
N ASN A 77 -10.73 8.83 21.38
CA ASN A 77 -10.41 7.51 20.81
C ASN A 77 -10.63 7.42 19.29
N ASN A 78 -11.51 8.25 18.72
CA ASN A 78 -11.94 8.17 17.32
C ASN A 78 -11.65 9.47 16.55
N GLU A 79 -10.69 10.26 17.05
CA GLU A 79 -10.13 11.44 16.40
C GLU A 79 -11.18 12.41 15.85
N GLY A 80 -12.27 12.63 16.61
CA GLY A 80 -13.39 13.44 16.15
C GLY A 80 -14.77 13.05 16.70
N PHE A 81 -15.81 13.64 16.12
CA PHE A 81 -17.22 13.36 16.41
C PHE A 81 -18.16 13.77 15.28
N VAL A 82 -19.27 13.05 15.13
CA VAL A 82 -20.45 13.56 14.41
C VAL A 82 -21.46 14.12 15.41
N PHE A 83 -21.84 15.39 15.25
CA PHE A 83 -22.92 16.04 15.99
C PHE A 83 -24.15 16.20 15.08
N VAL A 84 -25.19 15.41 15.36
CA VAL A 84 -26.48 15.44 14.61
C VAL A 84 -27.53 16.15 15.46
N ALA A 85 -28.26 17.11 14.90
CA ALA A 85 -29.34 17.82 15.62
C ALA A 85 -30.51 18.24 14.72
N THR A 86 -31.75 17.94 15.13
CA THR A 86 -32.97 18.47 14.48
C THR A 86 -33.48 19.72 15.20
N LEU A 87 -33.41 20.90 14.57
CA LEU A 87 -33.70 22.19 15.19
C LEU A 87 -34.62 23.11 14.37
N ARG A 88 -35.27 24.06 15.05
CA ARG A 88 -36.09 25.12 14.47
C ARG A 88 -35.88 26.44 15.18
N GLN A 89 -35.37 27.46 14.49
CA GLN A 89 -34.87 28.70 15.09
C GLN A 89 -35.60 29.96 14.57
N ASP A 90 -36.02 30.86 15.47
CA ASP A 90 -36.60 32.17 15.09
C ASP A 90 -35.53 33.07 14.41
N ARG A 91 -35.90 33.71 13.29
CA ARG A 91 -35.06 34.69 12.54
C ARG A 91 -34.44 35.75 13.47
N GLY A 92 -33.16 36.06 13.28
CA GLY A 92 -32.47 37.10 14.05
C GLY A 92 -32.03 36.70 15.48
N SER A 93 -32.16 35.42 15.85
CA SER A 93 -31.71 34.89 17.15
C SER A 93 -30.36 34.15 17.04
N ARG A 94 -29.54 34.24 18.10
CA ARG A 94 -28.19 33.63 18.20
C ARG A 94 -28.05 32.85 19.51
N GLY A 95 -27.38 31.70 19.47
CA GLY A 95 -27.09 30.90 20.65
C GLY A 95 -26.35 29.61 20.36
N THR A 96 -25.75 29.07 21.41
CA THR A 96 -24.97 27.83 21.41
C THR A 96 -25.91 26.62 21.40
N LEU A 97 -25.67 25.65 20.52
CA LEU A 97 -26.42 24.39 20.44
C LEU A 97 -25.86 23.33 21.40
N ILE A 98 -24.54 23.17 21.40
CA ILE A 98 -23.77 22.37 22.35
C ILE A 98 -22.54 23.16 22.79
N GLY A 99 -22.15 23.07 24.07
CA GLY A 99 -20.93 23.72 24.55
C GLY A 99 -20.35 23.08 25.81
N LEU A 100 -19.03 22.98 25.87
CA LEU A 100 -18.25 22.44 26.97
C LEU A 100 -17.51 23.56 27.72
N GLU A 101 -17.78 23.69 29.02
CA GLU A 101 -17.01 24.54 29.93
C GLU A 101 -16.10 23.70 30.81
N GLY A 102 -14.82 24.07 30.86
CA GLY A 102 -13.83 23.53 31.79
C GLY A 102 -13.89 24.15 33.19
N PRO A 103 -13.03 23.69 34.11
CA PRO A 103 -13.00 24.15 35.50
C PRO A 103 -12.85 25.68 35.60
N GLY A 104 -13.71 26.29 36.41
CA GLY A 104 -13.78 27.75 36.58
C GLY A 104 -14.63 28.49 35.54
N GLY A 105 -15.29 27.80 34.60
CA GLY A 105 -16.16 28.42 33.60
C GLY A 105 -15.43 29.02 32.39
N ARG A 106 -14.20 28.56 32.12
CA ARG A 106 -13.55 28.74 30.82
C ARG A 106 -14.23 27.82 29.80
N ARG A 107 -14.37 28.24 28.56
CA ARG A 107 -14.91 27.40 27.48
C ARG A 107 -13.80 26.55 26.86
N GLN A 108 -14.16 25.39 26.33
CA GLN A 108 -13.26 24.47 25.62
C GLN A 108 -13.69 24.32 24.16
N PHE A 109 -14.98 24.08 23.91
CA PHE A 109 -15.60 24.27 22.59
C PHE A 109 -17.08 24.64 22.72
N GLU A 110 -17.64 25.29 21.70
CA GLU A 110 -19.05 25.64 21.53
C GLU A 110 -19.43 25.61 20.04
N VAL A 111 -20.59 25.04 19.71
CA VAL A 111 -21.22 25.19 18.37
C VAL A 111 -22.33 26.23 18.48
N VAL A 112 -22.27 27.32 17.72
CA VAL A 112 -23.11 28.51 17.88
C VAL A 112 -23.86 28.85 16.61
N SER A 113 -25.18 28.69 16.60
CA SER A 113 -26.01 29.15 15.48
C SER A 113 -26.28 30.66 15.60
N ASN A 114 -26.08 31.40 14.51
CA ASN A 114 -26.07 32.86 14.47
C ASN A 114 -26.97 33.41 13.35
N GLY A 115 -28.28 33.32 13.56
CA GLY A 115 -29.34 33.77 12.64
C GLY A 115 -29.42 35.29 12.40
N ARG A 116 -28.35 36.05 12.62
CA ARG A 116 -28.15 37.44 12.18
C ARG A 116 -27.03 37.60 11.15
N ALA A 117 -26.04 36.71 11.17
CA ALA A 117 -24.96 36.65 10.18
C ALA A 117 -25.20 35.53 9.16
N ASN A 118 -26.27 34.74 9.33
CA ASN A 118 -26.55 33.49 8.63
C ASN A 118 -25.53 32.35 8.87
N THR A 119 -24.64 32.52 9.86
CA THR A 119 -23.56 31.56 10.14
C THR A 119 -23.92 30.50 11.18
N LEU A 120 -23.19 29.38 11.12
CA LEU A 120 -22.98 28.47 12.25
C LEU A 120 -21.49 28.54 12.63
N ASP A 121 -21.19 29.00 13.85
CA ASP A 121 -19.83 29.20 14.33
C ASP A 121 -19.39 27.98 15.18
N LEU A 122 -18.39 27.22 14.74
CA LEU A 122 -17.64 26.28 15.58
C LEU A 122 -16.51 27.07 16.28
N VAL A 123 -16.66 27.26 17.60
CA VAL A 123 -15.74 28.05 18.42
C VAL A 123 -15.01 27.11 19.38
N TYR A 124 -13.67 27.15 19.38
CA TYR A 124 -12.85 26.28 20.22
C TYR A 124 -11.64 27.01 20.79
N TRP A 125 -11.02 26.43 21.82
CA TRP A 125 -9.91 27.06 22.55
C TRP A 125 -8.68 26.15 22.64
N VAL A 126 -7.62 26.55 21.94
CA VAL A 126 -6.33 25.84 21.83
C VAL A 126 -5.25 26.65 22.54
N ALA A 127 -4.46 26.03 23.42
CA ALA A 127 -3.42 26.68 24.24
C ALA A 127 -3.84 27.96 25.03
N GLY A 128 -5.14 28.29 25.09
CA GLY A 128 -5.69 29.53 25.67
C GLY A 128 -6.03 30.63 24.66
N SER A 129 -5.69 30.47 23.39
CA SER A 129 -6.25 31.25 22.26
C SER A 129 -7.69 30.84 21.98
N GLN A 130 -8.45 31.67 21.26
CA GLN A 130 -9.78 31.35 20.77
C GLN A 130 -9.76 31.30 19.24
N ASN A 131 -10.11 30.14 18.69
CA ASN A 131 -10.28 29.95 17.26
C ASN A 131 -11.78 29.93 16.93
N VAL A 132 -12.15 30.40 15.74
CA VAL A 132 -13.54 30.51 15.29
C VAL A 132 -13.58 30.11 13.82
N VAL A 133 -14.31 29.04 13.54
CA VAL A 133 -14.65 28.60 12.18
C VAL A 133 -16.12 28.91 11.97
N SER A 134 -16.44 29.83 11.06
CA SER A 134 -17.81 30.22 10.75
C SER A 134 -18.20 29.71 9.37
N PHE A 135 -19.04 28.68 9.37
CA PHE A 135 -19.74 28.20 8.17
C PHE A 135 -20.77 29.27 7.80
N GLU A 136 -20.72 29.82 6.59
CA GLU A 136 -21.60 30.92 6.13
C GLU A 136 -22.83 30.39 5.37
N ASP A 137 -23.82 31.27 5.14
CA ASP A 137 -25.09 31.01 4.43
C ASP A 137 -25.85 29.69 4.74
N VAL A 138 -25.82 29.28 6.02
CA VAL A 138 -26.36 28.00 6.52
C VAL A 138 -27.90 27.98 6.64
N ASP A 139 -28.56 29.14 6.53
CA ASP A 139 -30.03 29.31 6.45
C ASP A 139 -30.89 28.68 7.58
N LEU A 140 -30.27 28.32 8.71
CA LEU A 140 -30.89 27.62 9.85
C LEU A 140 -31.97 28.44 10.58
N SER A 141 -32.00 29.76 10.37
CA SER A 141 -32.86 30.68 11.13
C SER A 141 -34.16 31.07 10.41
N ASP A 142 -34.49 30.41 9.30
CA ASP A 142 -35.68 30.69 8.47
C ASP A 142 -37.04 30.54 9.20
N SER A 143 -37.04 29.92 10.39
CA SER A 143 -38.18 29.50 11.22
C SER A 143 -38.91 28.24 10.76
N GLN A 144 -38.27 27.37 9.99
CA GLN A 144 -38.67 25.99 9.70
C GLN A 144 -37.90 24.97 10.56
N TRP A 145 -38.19 23.68 10.38
CA TRP A 145 -37.38 22.60 10.92
C TRP A 145 -36.24 22.28 9.93
N LYS A 146 -35.01 22.14 10.44
CA LYS A 146 -33.81 21.76 9.70
C LYS A 146 -33.11 20.64 10.48
N ASN A 147 -32.59 19.65 9.76
CA ASN A 147 -31.64 18.69 10.31
C ASN A 147 -30.24 19.26 10.05
N ILE A 148 -29.34 19.21 11.02
CA ILE A 148 -27.92 19.54 10.83
C ILE A 148 -27.04 18.37 11.25
N THR A 149 -25.95 18.18 10.54
CA THR A 149 -24.90 17.19 10.83
C THR A 149 -23.56 17.90 10.71
N LEU A 150 -22.90 18.17 11.83
CA LEU A 150 -21.53 18.66 11.87
C LEU A 150 -20.60 17.46 12.11
N HIS A 151 -19.81 17.10 11.11
CA HIS A 151 -18.82 16.03 11.19
C HIS A 151 -17.43 16.64 11.37
N VAL A 152 -16.80 16.40 12.52
CA VAL A 152 -15.41 16.76 12.80
C VAL A 152 -14.60 15.48 12.86
N HIS A 153 -13.55 15.34 12.06
CA HIS A 153 -12.64 14.19 12.09
C HIS A 153 -11.25 14.56 11.55
N GLY A 154 -10.18 14.14 12.25
CA GLY A 154 -8.82 14.59 11.95
C GLY A 154 -8.75 16.12 12.09
N GLU A 155 -8.18 16.79 11.10
CA GLU A 155 -8.18 18.25 11.00
C GLU A 155 -9.42 18.80 10.28
N ASN A 156 -10.35 17.95 9.80
CA ASN A 156 -11.48 18.39 8.96
C ASN A 156 -12.77 18.62 9.76
N ALA A 157 -13.56 19.63 9.36
CA ALA A 157 -14.88 19.93 9.88
C ALA A 157 -15.88 20.23 8.74
N HIS A 158 -16.79 19.29 8.47
CA HIS A 158 -17.81 19.37 7.42
C HIS A 158 -19.20 19.65 8.02
N LEU A 159 -19.96 20.58 7.44
CA LEU A 159 -21.34 20.87 7.87
C LEU A 159 -22.35 20.53 6.79
N TYR A 160 -23.26 19.61 7.12
CA TYR A 160 -24.41 19.28 6.29
C TYR A 160 -25.71 19.84 6.88
N VAL A 161 -26.64 20.24 6.03
CA VAL A 161 -28.00 20.65 6.38
C VAL A 161 -28.99 19.88 5.52
N GLY A 162 -29.90 19.14 6.15
CA GLY A 162 -30.64 18.08 5.46
C GLY A 162 -29.69 16.97 5.01
N CYS A 163 -29.56 16.76 3.70
CA CYS A 163 -28.61 15.82 3.09
C CYS A 163 -27.57 16.55 2.19
N SER A 164 -27.56 17.88 2.21
CA SER A 164 -26.64 18.72 1.42
C SER A 164 -25.45 19.15 2.27
N LEU A 165 -24.23 18.99 1.76
CA LEU A 165 -23.05 19.66 2.30
C LEU A 165 -23.20 21.17 2.06
N ILE A 166 -22.96 21.98 3.10
CA ILE A 166 -22.99 23.44 3.00
C ILE A 166 -21.58 23.98 2.81
N ASP A 167 -20.65 23.61 3.69
CA ASP A 167 -19.27 24.10 3.67
C ASP A 167 -18.34 23.16 4.47
N SER A 168 -17.03 23.25 4.27
CA SER A 168 -16.00 22.38 4.84
C SER A 168 -14.72 23.14 5.16
N PHE A 169 -14.27 23.07 6.41
CA PHE A 169 -13.05 23.74 6.88
C PHE A 169 -11.99 22.76 7.38
N ILE A 170 -10.74 23.14 7.19
CA ILE A 170 -9.59 22.56 7.91
C ILE A 170 -9.40 23.38 9.20
N LEU A 171 -9.13 22.70 10.31
CA LEU A 171 -8.90 23.23 11.65
C LEU A 171 -7.39 23.41 11.87
N ASP A 172 -6.96 24.54 12.46
CA ASP A 172 -5.53 24.83 12.65
C ASP A 172 -4.78 23.79 13.53
N GLU A 173 -5.50 23.17 14.47
CA GLU A 173 -5.05 22.04 15.31
C GLU A 173 -6.27 21.16 15.71
N PRO A 174 -6.09 19.84 15.93
CA PRO A 174 -7.15 18.92 16.37
C PRO A 174 -7.60 19.17 17.82
N PHE A 175 -8.43 20.19 18.02
CA PHE A 175 -8.81 20.70 19.35
C PHE A 175 -9.45 19.68 20.30
N TYR A 176 -10.00 18.57 19.78
CA TYR A 176 -10.65 17.55 20.59
C TYR A 176 -9.66 16.76 21.48
N GLU A 177 -8.39 16.66 21.09
CA GLU A 177 -7.32 16.08 21.92
C GLU A 177 -7.14 16.86 23.22
N GLN A 178 -7.26 18.20 23.16
CA GLN A 178 -7.02 19.10 24.29
C GLN A 178 -8.24 19.20 25.23
N LEU A 179 -9.32 18.43 25.01
CA LEU A 179 -10.51 18.44 25.85
C LEU A 179 -10.28 17.68 27.16
N HIS A 180 -10.79 18.23 28.26
CA HIS A 180 -10.65 17.67 29.60
C HIS A 180 -12.01 17.48 30.27
N SER A 181 -12.21 16.33 30.89
CA SER A 181 -13.43 15.97 31.65
C SER A 181 -13.40 16.46 33.10
N GLU A 182 -12.23 16.56 33.74
CA GLU A 182 -12.11 16.89 35.16
C GLU A 182 -12.61 18.30 35.50
N GLY A 183 -13.68 18.37 36.31
CA GLY A 183 -14.32 19.62 36.71
C GLY A 183 -15.12 20.32 35.60
N SER A 184 -15.27 19.67 34.44
CA SER A 184 -15.93 20.21 33.27
C SER A 184 -17.44 19.95 33.24
N ARG A 185 -18.16 20.72 32.42
CA ARG A 185 -19.62 20.67 32.27
C ARG A 185 -20.03 20.96 30.83
N MET A 186 -20.64 19.96 30.18
CA MET A 186 -21.27 20.12 28.87
C MET A 186 -22.73 20.55 29.04
N PHE A 187 -23.20 21.45 28.18
CA PHE A 187 -24.57 21.99 28.18
C PHE A 187 -25.22 21.83 26.81
N VAL A 188 -26.48 21.40 26.81
CA VAL A 188 -27.34 21.38 25.63
C VAL A 188 -28.18 22.65 25.61
N ALA A 189 -28.09 23.40 24.51
CA ALA A 189 -28.67 24.73 24.28
C ALA A 189 -28.29 25.79 25.33
N LYS A 190 -27.50 26.81 24.93
CA LYS A 190 -27.06 27.90 25.81
C LYS A 190 -27.18 29.28 25.16
N GLY A 191 -27.71 30.26 25.90
CA GLY A 191 -27.86 31.62 25.41
C GLY A 191 -26.52 32.37 25.37
N SER A 192 -26.17 32.96 24.23
CA SER A 192 -24.92 33.73 24.05
C SER A 192 -24.87 35.00 24.91
N THR A 193 -26.02 35.59 25.25
CA THR A 193 -26.16 36.82 26.05
C THR A 193 -27.31 36.71 27.04
N ARG A 194 -27.26 37.50 28.13
CA ARG A 194 -28.36 37.62 29.10
C ARG A 194 -29.62 38.30 28.54
N GLU A 195 -29.51 38.94 27.38
CA GLU A 195 -30.58 39.71 26.75
C GLU A 195 -30.89 39.17 25.34
N SER A 196 -32.16 39.30 24.96
CA SER A 196 -32.82 38.71 23.78
C SER A 196 -32.84 37.17 23.74
N HIS A 197 -33.99 36.61 23.34
CA HIS A 197 -34.22 35.17 23.41
C HIS A 197 -33.57 34.46 22.21
N PHE A 198 -32.59 33.57 22.47
CA PHE A 198 -32.42 32.41 21.60
C PHE A 198 -33.74 31.62 21.64
N ARG A 199 -34.30 31.28 20.49
CA ARG A 199 -35.60 30.60 20.40
C ARG A 199 -35.48 29.47 19.42
N VAL A 200 -35.00 28.37 19.97
CA VAL A 200 -34.92 27.10 19.26
C VAL A 200 -35.91 26.12 19.89
N SER A 201 -36.64 25.43 19.03
CA SER A 201 -37.27 24.16 19.36
C SER A 201 -36.40 23.06 18.77
N ASN A 202 -35.98 22.07 19.55
CA ASN A 202 -35.38 20.84 19.02
C ASN A 202 -36.42 19.73 19.03
N SER A 203 -36.38 18.84 18.04
CA SER A 203 -37.07 17.54 18.08
C SER A 203 -36.03 16.41 18.18
N HIS A 204 -36.45 15.17 17.91
CA HIS A 204 -35.65 13.95 18.10
C HIS A 204 -34.20 14.10 17.64
N VAL A 205 -33.29 13.45 18.39
CA VAL A 205 -31.87 13.33 18.09
C VAL A 205 -31.16 14.68 18.22
N THR A 206 -30.49 14.86 19.36
CA THR A 206 -29.27 15.67 19.45
C THR A 206 -28.18 14.69 19.88
N GLN A 207 -27.59 13.99 18.91
CA GLN A 207 -26.63 12.91 19.12
C GLN A 207 -25.19 13.38 18.97
N LEU A 208 -24.29 12.69 19.67
CA LEU A 208 -22.86 12.78 19.46
C LEU A 208 -22.34 11.36 19.24
N LEU A 209 -21.77 11.10 18.06
CA LEU A 209 -21.34 9.77 17.59
C LEU A 209 -19.80 9.72 17.46
N PRO A 210 -19.14 8.78 18.15
CA PRO A 210 -17.79 8.30 17.86
C PRO A 210 -17.83 7.19 16.80
N PHE A 211 -16.85 7.15 15.91
CA PHE A 211 -16.94 6.37 14.67
C PHE A 211 -16.53 4.89 14.79
N LEU A 212 -17.34 3.97 14.23
CA LEU A 212 -16.84 2.74 13.58
C LEU A 212 -17.92 2.05 12.69
N ILE A 213 -18.51 2.76 11.72
CA ILE A 213 -19.36 2.13 10.68
C ILE A 213 -19.02 2.72 9.30
N ILE A 214 -19.06 1.86 8.27
CA ILE A 214 -18.80 2.14 6.86
C ILE A 214 -19.63 3.33 6.33
N THR A 215 -19.06 4.09 5.39
CA THR A 215 -19.60 5.29 4.72
C THR A 215 -21.04 5.15 4.21
N HIS A 216 -21.47 3.94 3.84
CA HIS A 216 -22.84 3.61 3.42
C HIS A 216 -23.94 4.04 4.42
N CYS A 217 -23.64 4.20 5.71
CA CYS A 217 -24.64 4.60 6.70
C CYS A 217 -24.98 6.09 6.74
N MET A 218 -24.23 7.00 6.08
CA MET A 218 -24.59 8.43 6.11
C MET A 218 -25.93 8.72 5.41
N ASN A 219 -26.30 7.93 4.40
CA ASN A 219 -27.62 8.02 3.75
C ASN A 219 -28.77 7.55 4.66
N LEU A 220 -28.56 6.62 5.60
CA LEU A 220 -29.63 6.13 6.48
C LEU A 220 -30.18 7.22 7.42
N ALA A 221 -29.38 8.22 7.78
CA ALA A 221 -29.84 9.37 8.56
C ALA A 221 -30.92 10.21 7.83
N CYS A 222 -30.95 10.16 6.49
CA CYS A 222 -31.95 10.84 5.66
C CYS A 222 -33.22 10.00 5.38
N VAL A 223 -33.28 8.71 5.76
CA VAL A 223 -34.38 7.80 5.39
C VAL A 223 -35.55 7.78 6.39
N PHE A 224 -35.35 8.21 7.65
CA PHE A 224 -36.35 8.07 8.73
C PHE A 224 -37.51 9.09 8.72
N THR A 225 -38.09 9.40 7.55
CA THR A 225 -39.20 10.37 7.40
C THR A 225 -40.42 9.85 6.63
N ASN A 226 -40.75 8.55 6.73
CA ASN A 226 -42.11 8.06 6.42
C ASN A 226 -42.51 6.83 7.24
N LYS A 227 -43.78 6.77 7.68
CA LYS A 227 -44.37 5.63 8.40
C LYS A 227 -45.54 5.02 7.64
N SER A 228 -45.50 3.70 7.47
CA SER A 228 -46.68 2.85 7.21
C SER A 228 -46.63 1.65 8.15
N VAL A 229 -47.78 1.29 8.73
CA VAL A 229 -47.87 0.25 9.78
C VAL A 229 -48.53 -1.01 9.22
N LEU A 230 -47.91 -2.17 9.44
CA LEU A 230 -48.51 -3.49 9.24
C LEU A 230 -48.30 -4.37 10.48
N SER A 231 -49.31 -5.16 10.84
CA SER A 231 -49.32 -5.95 12.07
C SER A 231 -50.13 -7.26 11.93
N VAL A 232 -49.50 -8.39 12.20
CA VAL A 232 -50.13 -9.73 12.27
C VAL A 232 -49.44 -10.56 13.38
N ASN A 233 -50.15 -11.54 13.97
CA ASN A 233 -49.77 -12.21 15.22
C ASN A 233 -49.25 -13.66 15.08
N SER A 234 -48.21 -13.98 15.88
CA SER A 234 -48.07 -15.16 16.77
C SER A 234 -47.98 -16.62 16.25
N SER A 235 -47.09 -17.38 16.93
CA SER A 235 -47.01 -18.87 17.07
C SER A 235 -46.50 -19.65 15.85
N VAL A 236 -45.85 -20.83 15.96
CA VAL A 236 -45.81 -21.89 17.02
C VAL A 236 -44.34 -22.29 17.37
N SER A 237 -44.14 -23.18 18.36
CA SER A 237 -42.89 -23.46 19.09
C SER A 237 -42.17 -24.79 18.80
N GLY A 238 -40.83 -24.74 18.68
CA GLY A 238 -39.86 -25.44 19.54
C GLY A 238 -39.49 -26.93 19.34
N LEU A 239 -38.19 -27.25 19.51
CA LEU A 239 -37.63 -28.28 20.43
C LEU A 239 -36.07 -28.29 20.43
N GLU A 240 -35.45 -29.01 21.38
CA GLU A 240 -34.02 -28.98 21.74
C GLU A 240 -33.30 -30.36 21.54
N PRO A 241 -31.96 -30.51 21.76
CA PRO A 241 -31.12 -31.53 21.11
C PRO A 241 -30.82 -32.80 21.95
N SER A 242 -29.93 -33.68 21.46
CA SER A 242 -29.35 -34.80 22.22
C SER A 242 -27.96 -35.27 21.71
N GLU A 243 -27.12 -35.78 22.62
CA GLU A 243 -25.79 -36.39 22.39
C GLU A 243 -25.84 -37.94 22.50
N LEU A 244 -24.82 -38.68 22.02
CA LEU A 244 -23.92 -39.56 22.83
C LEU A 244 -22.85 -40.34 21.99
N SER A 245 -21.95 -41.11 22.63
CA SER A 245 -20.78 -41.80 22.01
C SER A 245 -20.53 -43.28 22.42
N SER A 246 -19.67 -44.01 21.67
CA SER A 246 -18.93 -45.29 21.98
C SER A 246 -17.87 -45.58 20.85
N THR A 247 -16.72 -46.28 20.90
CA THR A 247 -16.00 -47.29 21.76
C THR A 247 -16.29 -48.80 21.47
N ALA A 248 -15.33 -49.76 21.42
CA ALA A 248 -13.86 -49.76 21.64
C ALA A 248 -13.06 -50.98 21.00
N GLU A 249 -11.71 -50.86 20.94
CA GLU A 249 -10.62 -51.87 21.20
C GLU A 249 -10.22 -53.10 20.30
N ALA A 250 -8.96 -53.07 19.79
CA ALA A 250 -7.83 -54.07 19.87
C ALA A 250 -7.95 -55.54 19.32
N PRO A 251 -6.91 -56.44 19.30
CA PRO A 251 -5.46 -56.33 19.64
C PRO A 251 -4.37 -57.08 18.76
N HIS A 252 -3.08 -56.68 18.92
CA HIS A 252 -1.80 -57.46 18.97
C HIS A 252 -1.15 -58.38 17.84
N THR A 253 0.13 -58.04 17.53
CA THR A 253 1.40 -58.86 17.50
C THR A 253 2.07 -59.53 16.25
N LEU A 254 3.41 -59.27 16.15
CA LEU A 254 4.58 -60.15 15.80
C LEU A 254 5.21 -60.30 14.36
N SER A 255 6.37 -59.62 14.17
CA SER A 255 7.66 -60.04 13.53
C SER A 255 7.80 -60.45 12.03
N PRO A 256 8.83 -59.97 11.28
CA PRO A 256 9.04 -60.24 9.84
C PRO A 256 10.25 -61.16 9.47
N SER A 257 10.43 -61.44 8.17
CA SER A 257 11.69 -61.97 7.58
C SER A 257 11.92 -61.54 6.10
N PHE A 258 13.18 -61.54 5.66
CA PHE A 258 13.76 -61.04 4.37
C PHE A 258 13.75 -62.10 3.22
N PRO A 259 14.27 -61.89 1.96
CA PRO A 259 14.92 -60.70 1.33
C PRO A 259 14.57 -60.36 -0.17
N GLY A 260 15.04 -59.18 -0.65
CA GLY A 260 15.47 -58.93 -2.07
C GLY A 260 14.57 -58.02 -2.95
N LEU A 261 15.06 -57.23 -3.93
CA LEU A 261 16.41 -56.96 -4.47
C LEU A 261 16.50 -55.60 -5.25
N LEU A 262 17.63 -54.86 -5.12
CA LEU A 262 18.34 -53.95 -6.08
C LEU A 262 17.74 -52.63 -6.63
N PHE A 263 18.28 -51.48 -6.15
CA PHE A 263 19.05 -50.37 -6.83
C PHE A 263 18.62 -49.74 -8.19
N PRO A 264 18.90 -48.41 -8.47
CA PRO A 264 20.22 -47.75 -8.27
C PRO A 264 20.31 -46.22 -7.93
N SER A 265 21.57 -45.72 -7.93
CA SER A 265 22.12 -44.34 -8.13
C SER A 265 22.03 -43.20 -7.09
N GLU A 266 23.21 -42.92 -6.50
CA GLU A 266 23.92 -41.62 -6.31
C GLU A 266 23.46 -40.46 -5.36
N GLN A 267 24.50 -39.66 -5.03
CA GLN A 267 24.61 -38.34 -4.35
C GLN A 267 24.50 -38.16 -2.80
N GLU A 268 25.68 -37.83 -2.25
CA GLU A 268 26.07 -36.88 -1.19
C GLU A 268 25.30 -36.65 0.15
N SER A 269 26.11 -36.71 1.22
CA SER A 269 26.23 -35.73 2.32
C SER A 269 25.70 -36.05 3.75
N LYS A 270 26.56 -35.69 4.71
CA LYS A 270 26.40 -35.37 6.14
C LYS A 270 25.14 -35.84 6.91
N ILE A 271 25.39 -36.77 7.83
CA ILE A 271 24.69 -36.93 9.12
C ILE A 271 25.80 -36.71 10.19
N VAL A 272 25.80 -35.73 11.10
CA VAL A 272 24.77 -35.20 12.02
C VAL A 272 24.44 -36.19 13.15
N CYS A 273 25.35 -36.31 14.12
CA CYS A 273 25.16 -37.17 15.28
C CYS A 273 24.17 -36.55 16.29
N HIS A 274 23.05 -37.21 16.54
CA HIS A 274 22.27 -36.98 17.77
C HIS A 274 23.00 -37.53 19.01
N GLN A 275 22.71 -36.96 20.17
CA GLN A 275 23.47 -37.19 21.41
C GLN A 275 23.27 -38.60 21.98
N ILE A 276 24.38 -39.27 22.31
CA ILE A 276 24.43 -40.40 23.25
C ILE A 276 25.62 -40.17 24.18
N THR A 277 25.42 -40.33 25.50
CA THR A 277 26.46 -40.15 26.53
C THR A 277 27.12 -41.48 26.90
N CYS A 278 28.41 -41.64 26.57
CA CYS A 278 29.21 -42.80 26.99
C CYS A 278 29.62 -42.73 28.47
N PRO A 279 29.75 -43.88 29.17
CA PRO A 279 30.31 -43.93 30.53
C PRO A 279 31.82 -43.61 30.53
N ALA A 280 32.31 -43.03 31.62
CA ALA A 280 33.72 -42.64 31.75
C ALA A 280 34.66 -43.86 31.90
N VAL A 281 35.70 -43.94 31.05
CA VAL A 281 36.64 -45.06 31.01
C VAL A 281 38.01 -44.64 31.56
N ALA A 282 38.54 -45.39 32.53
CA ALA A 282 39.78 -45.07 33.24
C ALA A 282 41.02 -45.80 32.66
N CYS A 283 41.39 -45.48 31.42
CA CYS A 283 42.67 -45.89 30.81
C CYS A 283 43.30 -44.71 30.04
N ALA A 284 44.63 -44.62 30.04
CA ALA A 284 45.35 -43.42 29.57
C ALA A 284 45.39 -43.23 28.04
N SER A 285 44.96 -44.23 27.27
CA SER A 285 44.87 -44.18 25.80
C SER A 285 43.78 -45.15 25.33
N PRO A 286 42.50 -44.75 25.36
CA PRO A 286 41.42 -45.51 24.75
C PRO A 286 41.54 -45.53 23.22
N THR A 287 40.92 -46.52 22.59
CA THR A 287 40.80 -46.59 21.12
C THR A 287 39.35 -46.90 20.74
N PHE A 288 38.93 -46.43 19.57
CA PHE A 288 37.67 -46.80 18.93
C PHE A 288 37.92 -47.85 17.86
N LEU A 289 36.92 -48.70 17.61
CA LEU A 289 36.86 -49.64 16.51
C LEU A 289 35.75 -49.19 15.56
N ASP A 290 35.97 -49.33 14.25
CA ASP A 290 34.98 -48.90 13.24
C ASP A 290 33.66 -49.66 13.43
N GLY A 291 32.61 -48.93 13.84
CA GLY A 291 31.27 -49.47 14.08
C GLY A 291 30.66 -49.19 15.46
N GLU A 292 31.44 -48.75 16.46
CA GLU A 292 30.90 -48.44 17.81
C GLU A 292 31.25 -47.02 18.30
N CYS A 293 30.27 -46.38 18.95
CA CYS A 293 30.35 -44.96 19.36
C CYS A 293 30.96 -44.73 20.76
N CYS A 294 31.42 -45.77 21.48
CA CYS A 294 32.05 -45.62 22.80
C CYS A 294 33.40 -46.38 22.87
N PRO A 295 34.40 -45.89 23.63
CA PRO A 295 35.75 -46.45 23.62
C PRO A 295 35.93 -47.69 24.51
N VAL A 296 36.88 -48.56 24.13
CA VAL A 296 37.22 -49.81 24.84
C VAL A 296 38.74 -49.91 25.06
N CYS A 297 39.17 -50.65 26.10
CA CYS A 297 40.58 -50.91 26.41
C CYS A 297 40.88 -52.42 26.48
N LEU A 298 41.82 -52.90 25.66
CA LEU A 298 42.19 -54.32 25.51
C LEU A 298 43.26 -54.77 26.53
N PRO A 299 43.25 -56.04 26.99
CA PRO A 299 44.21 -56.52 27.99
C PRO A 299 45.42 -57.27 27.40
N LYS A 300 46.62 -56.91 27.91
CA LYS A 300 47.85 -57.74 27.96
C LYS A 300 48.56 -58.06 26.61
N ASP A 301 49.86 -58.38 26.56
CA ASP A 301 50.75 -58.98 27.57
C ASP A 301 52.25 -58.62 27.41
N SER A 302 53.11 -59.22 28.26
CA SER A 302 54.56 -59.50 28.10
C SER A 302 55.66 -58.51 28.56
N GLU A 303 56.43 -58.96 29.57
CA GLU A 303 57.88 -58.85 29.81
C GLU A 303 58.62 -57.51 30.11
N ASP A 304 59.76 -57.66 30.81
CA ASP A 304 60.90 -56.73 30.99
C ASP A 304 60.75 -55.41 31.77
N GLY A 305 59.64 -55.18 32.50
CA GLY A 305 59.61 -54.35 33.73
C GLY A 305 59.96 -52.85 33.61
N TRP A 306 60.17 -52.35 32.39
CA TRP A 306 60.31 -50.93 32.09
C TRP A 306 58.94 -50.33 31.77
N SER A 307 58.70 -49.08 32.20
CA SER A 307 57.65 -48.26 31.60
C SER A 307 57.91 -48.07 30.09
N PRO A 308 56.86 -47.76 29.30
CA PRO A 308 57.05 -47.13 28.01
C PRO A 308 58.00 -45.93 28.11
N TRP A 309 58.71 -45.65 27.01
CA TRP A 309 59.43 -44.39 26.87
C TRP A 309 58.43 -43.24 26.78
N SER A 310 58.72 -42.11 27.43
CA SER A 310 58.04 -40.85 27.18
C SER A 310 58.20 -40.44 25.71
N GLU A 311 57.36 -39.53 25.25
CA GLU A 311 57.64 -38.85 23.99
C GLU A 311 58.94 -38.04 24.05
N TRP A 312 59.47 -37.74 22.86
CA TRP A 312 60.66 -36.92 22.71
C TRP A 312 60.35 -35.45 23.01
N THR A 313 61.22 -34.79 23.78
CA THR A 313 61.18 -33.33 23.91
C THR A 313 61.36 -32.66 22.56
N GLU A 314 60.90 -31.41 22.44
CA GLU A 314 61.28 -30.54 21.32
C GLU A 314 62.80 -30.36 21.21
N CYS A 315 63.25 -29.88 20.05
CA CYS A 315 64.68 -29.68 19.78
C CYS A 315 65.22 -28.54 20.66
N THR A 316 66.34 -28.76 21.36
CA THR A 316 66.93 -27.76 22.28
C THR A 316 67.47 -26.48 21.61
N VAL A 317 67.28 -26.32 20.30
CA VAL A 317 67.64 -25.14 19.50
C VAL A 317 66.56 -24.90 18.44
N THR A 318 66.29 -23.65 18.11
CA THR A 318 65.38 -23.27 17.01
C THR A 318 66.07 -23.25 15.64
N CYS A 319 67.40 -23.19 15.62
CA CYS A 319 68.25 -23.27 14.44
C CYS A 319 69.54 -24.04 14.79
N GLY A 320 70.18 -24.68 13.81
CA GLY A 320 71.41 -25.46 13.98
C GLY A 320 71.18 -26.88 14.52
N THR A 321 72.27 -27.53 14.94
CA THR A 321 72.26 -28.89 15.48
C THR A 321 71.99 -28.88 16.99
N GLY A 322 70.84 -29.39 17.41
CA GLY A 322 70.48 -29.56 18.83
C GLY A 322 70.34 -31.01 19.24
N THR A 323 69.69 -31.23 20.38
CA THR A 323 69.32 -32.56 20.88
C THR A 323 67.87 -32.62 21.30
N GLN A 324 67.32 -33.83 21.38
CA GLN A 324 66.04 -34.15 22.00
C GLN A 324 66.27 -35.30 22.99
N GLN A 325 65.52 -35.34 24.08
CA GLN A 325 65.63 -36.38 25.11
C GLN A 325 64.28 -37.03 25.38
N ARG A 326 64.30 -38.25 25.95
CA ARG A 326 63.13 -38.92 26.52
C ARG A 326 63.54 -39.87 27.64
N GLY A 327 62.63 -40.16 28.56
CA GLY A 327 62.87 -40.97 29.75
C GLY A 327 61.98 -42.21 29.85
N ARG A 328 62.38 -43.20 30.64
CA ARG A 328 61.54 -44.32 31.11
C ARG A 328 61.94 -44.73 32.53
N SER A 329 60.98 -45.27 33.27
CA SER A 329 61.14 -45.73 34.65
C SER A 329 61.22 -47.25 34.71
N CYS A 330 62.03 -47.80 35.63
CA CYS A 330 62.12 -49.23 35.90
C CYS A 330 61.30 -49.53 37.16
N ASP A 331 60.35 -50.47 37.09
CA ASP A 331 59.58 -50.96 38.24
C ASP A 331 60.11 -52.35 38.63
N ALA A 332 60.96 -52.40 39.66
CA ALA A 332 61.72 -53.60 40.03
C ALA A 332 61.28 -54.18 41.39
N THR A 333 60.44 -55.22 41.33
CA THR A 333 60.12 -56.06 42.50
C THR A 333 60.54 -57.53 42.35
N SER A 334 61.11 -57.93 41.20
CA SER A 334 61.60 -59.31 40.98
C SER A 334 62.79 -59.47 40.02
N ASN A 335 63.07 -58.54 39.09
CA ASN A 335 64.23 -58.58 38.19
C ASN A 335 64.91 -57.20 38.03
N PRO A 336 66.24 -57.15 37.80
CA PRO A 336 66.96 -55.89 37.61
C PRO A 336 66.89 -55.39 36.16
N CYS A 337 66.22 -54.26 35.91
CA CYS A 337 66.12 -53.70 34.57
C CYS A 337 67.49 -53.28 34.00
N THR A 338 67.88 -53.85 32.85
CA THR A 338 69.15 -53.52 32.18
C THR A 338 68.99 -52.47 31.08
N GLY A 339 69.96 -51.55 31.00
CA GLY A 339 70.01 -50.46 30.01
C GLY A 339 69.73 -49.07 30.59
N PRO A 340 69.93 -47.99 29.82
CA PRO A 340 69.72 -46.63 30.29
C PRO A 340 68.23 -46.27 30.42
N SER A 341 67.93 -45.43 31.41
CA SER A 341 66.60 -44.83 31.66
C SER A 341 66.35 -43.53 30.91
N ILE A 342 67.36 -42.95 30.25
CA ILE A 342 67.27 -41.73 29.45
C ILE A 342 67.89 -41.98 28.07
N GLN A 343 67.17 -41.62 27.01
CA GLN A 343 67.64 -41.68 25.62
C GLN A 343 67.82 -40.25 25.10
N THR A 344 68.89 -40.00 24.35
CA THR A 344 69.16 -38.70 23.69
C THR A 344 69.40 -38.91 22.21
N ARG A 345 68.73 -38.13 21.35
CA ARG A 345 68.99 -38.08 19.89
C ARG A 345 69.41 -36.68 19.47
N LYS A 346 70.13 -36.56 18.36
CA LYS A 346 70.42 -35.26 17.74
C LYS A 346 69.25 -34.84 16.84
N CYS A 347 68.94 -33.55 16.84
CA CYS A 347 68.04 -32.90 15.90
C CYS A 347 68.83 -31.84 15.09
N SER A 348 68.33 -31.44 13.93
CA SER A 348 69.00 -30.45 13.08
C SER A 348 67.98 -29.58 12.38
N LEU A 349 68.01 -28.29 12.71
CA LEU A 349 67.25 -27.23 12.04
C LEU A 349 68.24 -26.30 11.28
N GLY A 350 67.74 -25.38 10.46
CA GLY A 350 68.56 -24.56 9.54
C GLY A 350 69.70 -23.79 10.21
N LYS A 351 70.76 -23.43 9.48
CA LYS A 351 71.97 -22.80 10.06
C LYS A 351 71.69 -21.43 10.72
N CYS A 352 72.20 -21.20 11.93
CA CYS A 352 72.15 -19.89 12.62
C CYS A 352 73.28 -18.93 12.20
N ASP A 353 73.10 -17.63 12.43
CA ASP A 353 74.19 -16.63 12.51
C ASP A 353 74.82 -16.59 13.93
N SER A 354 75.96 -15.92 14.09
CA SER A 354 77.06 -16.36 14.96
C SER A 354 77.69 -15.27 15.85
N ARG A 355 76.93 -14.22 16.21
CA ARG A 355 77.47 -12.99 16.85
C ARG A 355 76.87 -12.60 18.20
N VAL A 356 76.15 -13.49 18.88
CA VAL A 356 75.42 -13.18 20.13
C VAL A 356 76.06 -13.84 21.36
N ARG A 357 76.18 -13.10 22.47
CA ARG A 357 76.67 -13.58 23.77
C ARG A 357 75.60 -14.45 24.44
N GLN A 358 75.98 -15.63 24.95
CA GLN A 358 75.04 -16.60 25.51
C GLN A 358 75.38 -16.92 26.98
N ASP A 359 74.50 -16.52 27.89
CA ASP A 359 74.55 -16.89 29.32
C ASP A 359 74.14 -18.37 29.51
N GLY A 360 74.62 -18.99 30.59
CA GLY A 360 74.46 -20.42 30.84
C GLY A 360 73.12 -20.79 31.49
N GLY A 361 72.50 -21.87 31.01
CA GLY A 361 71.26 -22.43 31.53
C GLY A 361 71.43 -23.83 32.15
N TRP A 362 70.62 -24.11 33.17
CA TRP A 362 70.56 -25.41 33.82
C TRP A 362 69.80 -26.44 32.98
N SER A 363 70.26 -27.68 32.97
CA SER A 363 69.46 -28.84 32.56
C SER A 363 68.26 -29.02 33.49
N LEU A 364 67.26 -29.78 33.01
CA LEU A 364 66.28 -30.40 33.90
C LEU A 364 67.00 -31.28 34.96
N TRP A 365 66.37 -31.43 36.12
CA TRP A 365 66.85 -32.30 37.19
C TRP A 365 66.67 -33.79 36.84
N SER A 366 67.58 -34.63 37.34
CA SER A 366 67.33 -36.06 37.42
C SER A 366 66.15 -36.39 38.35
N PRO A 367 65.54 -37.57 38.22
CA PRO A 367 64.77 -38.18 39.30
C PRO A 367 65.58 -38.26 40.61
N TRP A 368 64.87 -38.42 41.73
CA TRP A 368 65.48 -38.70 43.03
C TRP A 368 65.98 -40.15 43.11
N SER A 369 67.06 -40.37 43.86
CA SER A 369 67.51 -41.72 44.23
C SER A 369 66.53 -42.42 45.18
N SER A 370 66.66 -43.73 45.33
CA SER A 370 66.09 -44.48 46.45
C SER A 370 66.69 -44.06 47.80
N CYS A 371 66.00 -44.36 48.89
CA CYS A 371 66.37 -43.96 50.25
C CYS A 371 67.62 -44.70 50.78
N SER A 372 68.45 -44.02 51.56
CA SER A 372 69.74 -44.55 52.05
C SER A 372 69.67 -45.54 53.21
N VAL A 373 68.47 -45.85 53.74
CA VAL A 373 68.26 -46.81 54.86
C VAL A 373 66.98 -47.64 54.63
N THR A 374 66.87 -48.77 55.33
CA THR A 374 65.71 -49.68 55.25
C THR A 374 64.74 -49.59 56.45
N CYS A 375 65.12 -48.88 57.52
CA CYS A 375 64.28 -48.58 58.68
C CYS A 375 64.81 -47.32 59.41
N GLY A 376 63.95 -46.38 59.79
CA GLY A 376 64.34 -45.06 60.33
C GLY A 376 64.65 -43.99 59.26
N GLU A 377 65.20 -42.84 59.68
CA GLU A 377 65.54 -41.72 58.79
C GLU A 377 66.76 -42.01 57.88
N GLY A 378 66.68 -41.58 56.62
CA GLY A 378 67.74 -41.61 55.61
C GLY A 378 67.68 -40.42 54.65
N GLN A 379 68.37 -40.50 53.52
CA GLN A 379 68.43 -39.42 52.51
C GLN A 379 68.30 -39.92 51.06
N ILE A 380 67.79 -39.03 50.19
CA ILE A 380 67.67 -39.16 48.72
C ILE A 380 68.38 -38.00 48.02
N THR A 381 68.92 -38.20 46.82
CA THR A 381 69.69 -37.17 46.09
C THR A 381 69.33 -37.11 44.59
N ARG A 382 69.35 -35.91 44.00
CA ARG A 382 69.23 -35.67 42.55
C ARG A 382 70.27 -34.65 42.05
N ILE A 383 70.50 -34.62 40.73
CA ILE A 383 71.53 -33.77 40.09
C ILE A 383 71.04 -33.10 38.79
N ARG A 384 71.68 -31.99 38.42
CA ARG A 384 71.53 -31.25 37.15
C ARG A 384 72.85 -30.62 36.73
N HIS A 385 72.99 -30.27 35.45
CA HIS A 385 74.23 -29.72 34.90
C HIS A 385 74.00 -28.37 34.21
N CYS A 386 75.01 -27.49 34.22
CA CYS A 386 74.94 -26.17 33.58
C CYS A 386 75.34 -26.29 32.10
N ASN A 387 74.44 -26.85 31.29
CA ASN A 387 74.71 -27.17 29.88
C ASN A 387 73.53 -26.98 28.91
N SER A 388 72.42 -26.36 29.35
CA SER A 388 71.23 -26.11 28.53
C SER A 388 70.80 -24.64 28.57
N PRO A 389 71.47 -23.73 27.85
CA PRO A 389 72.68 -23.92 27.05
C PRO A 389 73.97 -23.83 27.89
N VAL A 390 75.10 -24.26 27.33
CA VAL A 390 76.44 -24.00 27.90
C VAL A 390 76.79 -22.52 27.70
N PRO A 391 77.30 -21.78 28.71
CA PRO A 391 77.68 -20.37 28.54
C PRO A 391 78.83 -20.20 27.54
N GLN A 392 78.72 -19.19 26.65
CA GLN A 392 79.70 -18.89 25.60
C GLN A 392 80.00 -17.39 25.51
N LEU A 393 81.15 -17.05 24.88
CA LEU A 393 81.60 -15.67 24.64
C LEU A 393 81.57 -14.77 25.89
N GLY A 394 81.96 -15.33 27.05
CA GLY A 394 81.97 -14.62 28.32
C GLY A 394 80.59 -14.35 28.91
N GLY A 395 79.55 -15.10 28.52
CA GLY A 395 78.28 -15.15 29.24
C GLY A 395 78.44 -15.65 30.68
N LYS A 396 77.45 -15.36 31.53
CA LYS A 396 77.41 -15.73 32.95
C LYS A 396 77.27 -17.25 33.13
N SER A 397 77.92 -17.80 34.15
CA SER A 397 77.68 -19.18 34.61
C SER A 397 76.33 -19.28 35.32
N CYS A 398 75.71 -20.46 35.30
CA CYS A 398 74.48 -20.73 36.03
C CYS A 398 74.69 -20.54 37.55
N GLU A 399 73.79 -19.83 38.23
CA GLU A 399 73.80 -19.70 39.70
C GLU A 399 73.01 -20.82 40.39
N GLY A 400 73.43 -21.17 41.61
CA GLY A 400 72.83 -22.23 42.43
C GLY A 400 73.58 -23.58 42.37
N SER A 401 73.05 -24.59 43.06
CA SER A 401 73.65 -25.93 43.10
C SER A 401 73.22 -26.80 41.91
N GLY A 402 74.15 -27.65 41.44
CA GLY A 402 73.91 -28.77 40.53
C GLY A 402 73.58 -30.11 41.22
N ARG A 403 73.53 -30.15 42.56
CA ARG A 403 73.12 -31.31 43.37
C ARG A 403 72.16 -30.87 44.49
N GLU A 404 71.13 -31.66 44.71
CA GLU A 404 70.12 -31.44 45.76
C GLU A 404 69.91 -32.75 46.53
N THR A 405 69.76 -32.68 47.85
CA THR A 405 69.59 -33.83 48.75
C THR A 405 68.46 -33.54 49.74
N GLN A 406 67.55 -34.49 49.91
CA GLN A 406 66.41 -34.42 50.82
C GLN A 406 66.38 -35.64 51.76
N ARG A 407 65.59 -35.60 52.83
CA ARG A 407 65.39 -36.75 53.75
C ARG A 407 64.33 -37.71 53.23
N CYS A 408 64.35 -38.94 53.72
CA CYS A 408 63.37 -39.99 53.47
C CYS A 408 63.30 -40.93 54.67
N ASP A 409 62.10 -41.41 55.02
CA ASP A 409 61.91 -42.22 56.22
C ASP A 409 61.40 -43.63 55.88
N ALA A 410 62.01 -44.63 56.50
CA ALA A 410 61.61 -46.03 56.41
C ALA A 410 61.04 -46.54 57.75
N THR A 411 60.42 -47.72 57.75
CA THR A 411 59.61 -48.24 58.87
C THR A 411 60.35 -48.33 60.22
N PRO A 412 59.73 -47.98 61.38
CA PRO A 412 60.40 -48.07 62.71
C PRO A 412 60.46 -49.48 63.35
N CYS A 413 60.75 -49.55 64.67
CA CYS A 413 61.24 -50.76 65.39
C CYS A 413 60.39 -51.20 66.63
N PRO A 414 60.42 -52.49 67.06
CA PRO A 414 59.43 -53.19 67.92
C PRO A 414 58.94 -52.54 69.23
N ILE A 415 57.61 -52.63 69.48
CA ILE A 415 56.90 -52.08 70.68
C ILE A 415 55.70 -52.99 71.07
N ASP A 416 55.43 -53.17 72.37
CA ASP A 416 54.25 -53.88 72.93
C ASP A 416 53.02 -52.97 73.19
N GLY A 417 51.80 -53.54 73.23
CA GLY A 417 50.54 -52.78 73.22
C GLY A 417 49.83 -52.56 74.55
N GLY A 418 49.32 -51.33 74.75
CA GLY A 418 48.41 -50.95 75.84
C GLY A 418 47.28 -50.01 75.35
N TRP A 419 46.12 -50.01 76.01
CA TRP A 419 45.00 -49.14 75.61
C TRP A 419 45.30 -47.68 75.89
N GLY A 420 45.09 -46.81 74.90
CA GLY A 420 45.03 -45.38 75.15
C GLY A 420 43.72 -44.94 75.81
N PRO A 421 43.66 -43.66 76.23
CA PRO A 421 42.37 -43.05 76.56
C PRO A 421 41.41 -43.14 75.36
N TRP A 422 40.11 -43.23 75.65
CA TRP A 422 39.10 -43.04 74.62
C TRP A 422 39.27 -41.67 73.97
N SER A 423 39.06 -41.58 72.66
CA SER A 423 38.83 -40.30 72.01
C SER A 423 37.66 -39.56 72.67
N PRO A 424 37.58 -38.23 72.54
CA PRO A 424 36.30 -37.55 72.59
C PRO A 424 35.29 -38.26 71.67
N TRP A 425 34.00 -38.20 72.01
CA TRP A 425 32.96 -38.60 71.05
C TRP A 425 33.11 -37.77 69.78
N ALA A 426 33.02 -38.41 68.61
CA ALA A 426 32.93 -37.70 67.35
C ALA A 426 31.67 -36.80 67.33
N THR A 427 31.69 -35.78 66.48
CA THR A 427 30.45 -35.15 65.99
C THR A 427 29.51 -36.24 65.44
N CYS A 428 28.20 -36.07 65.61
CA CYS A 428 27.24 -37.09 65.16
C CYS A 428 27.40 -37.33 63.65
N SER A 429 27.34 -38.60 63.20
CA SER A 429 27.60 -38.96 61.80
C SER A 429 26.64 -38.32 60.79
N ALA A 430 25.50 -37.82 61.27
CA ALA A 430 24.59 -36.96 60.56
C ALA A 430 24.05 -35.90 61.53
N THR A 431 23.72 -34.71 61.03
CA THR A 431 23.08 -33.63 61.80
C THR A 431 21.65 -33.95 62.19
N CYS A 432 21.01 -34.85 61.45
CA CYS A 432 19.62 -35.30 61.53
C CYS A 432 19.52 -36.71 60.91
N GLY A 433 18.32 -37.32 60.84
CA GLY A 433 18.09 -38.66 60.27
C GLY A 433 18.52 -39.84 61.14
N GLY A 434 18.94 -39.58 62.39
CA GLY A 434 19.52 -40.59 63.27
C GLY A 434 20.99 -40.89 62.92
N GLY A 435 21.91 -40.19 63.58
CA GLY A 435 23.34 -40.49 63.47
C GLY A 435 23.85 -41.39 64.60
N ASN A 436 25.03 -41.98 64.41
CA ASN A 436 25.78 -42.61 65.48
C ASN A 436 27.04 -41.79 65.75
N ARG A 437 27.30 -41.44 67.00
CA ARG A 437 28.60 -40.91 67.41
C ARG A 437 29.44 -42.05 67.95
N GLY A 438 30.55 -42.30 67.27
CA GLY A 438 31.57 -43.22 67.75
C GLY A 438 32.57 -42.50 68.64
N ARG A 439 33.04 -43.17 69.69
CA ARG A 439 34.36 -42.92 70.27
C ARG A 439 35.22 -44.15 70.08
N SER A 440 36.52 -43.97 69.92
CA SER A 440 37.44 -45.09 69.77
C SER A 440 38.59 -44.95 70.75
N ARG A 441 38.92 -46.05 71.44
CA ARG A 441 40.21 -46.21 72.09
C ARG A 441 41.04 -47.06 71.16
N VAL A 442 42.07 -46.45 70.61
CA VAL A 442 43.09 -47.23 69.91
C VAL A 442 43.97 -47.92 70.96
N CYS A 443 44.40 -49.14 70.65
CA CYS A 443 45.44 -49.84 71.39
C CYS A 443 46.77 -49.11 71.09
N ASN A 444 47.01 -47.96 71.74
CA ASN A 444 48.06 -47.00 71.39
C ASN A 444 48.83 -46.35 72.55
N SER A 445 48.65 -46.80 73.79
CA SER A 445 49.47 -46.36 74.93
C SER A 445 50.13 -47.58 75.61
N PRO A 446 51.14 -48.21 74.98
CA PRO A 446 51.73 -47.93 73.66
C PRO A 446 50.99 -48.64 72.50
N ARG A 447 51.36 -48.39 71.23
CA ARG A 447 50.89 -49.24 70.10
C ARG A 447 51.70 -50.54 70.05
N PRO A 448 51.06 -51.72 69.92
CA PRO A 448 51.76 -52.94 69.54
C PRO A 448 52.18 -52.82 68.08
N GLN A 449 53.48 -52.73 67.84
CA GLN A 449 54.03 -52.54 66.51
C GLN A 449 55.29 -53.39 66.32
N TYR A 450 55.55 -53.77 65.06
CA TYR A 450 56.74 -54.50 64.62
C TYR A 450 57.04 -55.82 65.38
N GLY A 451 56.05 -56.40 66.09
CA GLY A 451 56.14 -57.72 66.74
C GLY A 451 55.43 -57.85 68.09
N GLY A 452 55.06 -56.75 68.75
CA GLY A 452 54.47 -56.77 70.10
C GLY A 452 53.03 -57.28 70.21
N ARG A 453 52.63 -57.62 71.45
CA ARG A 453 51.36 -58.24 71.85
C ARG A 453 50.20 -57.25 71.84
N ARG A 454 49.03 -57.69 71.33
CA ARG A 454 47.81 -56.87 71.21
C ARG A 454 47.08 -56.66 72.55
N CYS A 455 46.40 -55.52 72.69
CA CYS A 455 45.48 -55.24 73.78
C CYS A 455 44.23 -56.13 73.75
N GLN A 456 43.57 -56.29 74.91
CA GLN A 456 42.39 -57.14 75.07
C GLN A 456 41.16 -56.31 75.51
N GLY A 457 40.02 -56.51 74.87
CA GLY A 457 38.77 -55.74 75.08
C GLY A 457 38.31 -54.98 73.82
N GLU A 458 37.11 -54.40 73.85
CA GLU A 458 36.54 -53.69 72.69
C GLU A 458 37.22 -52.33 72.42
N ALA A 459 37.48 -52.04 71.14
CA ALA A 459 38.24 -50.86 70.68
C ALA A 459 37.36 -49.67 70.28
N ARG A 460 36.08 -49.91 69.99
CA ARG A 460 35.10 -48.91 69.56
C ARG A 460 33.89 -48.97 70.47
N ASP A 461 33.30 -47.82 70.71
CA ASP A 461 32.09 -47.61 71.49
C ASP A 461 31.22 -46.61 70.73
N SER A 462 29.91 -46.82 70.74
CA SER A 462 28.99 -46.20 69.78
C SER A 462 27.63 -45.98 70.41
N GLU A 463 27.19 -44.72 70.44
CA GLU A 463 25.85 -44.34 70.90
C GLU A 463 25.10 -43.56 69.81
N ALA A 464 23.78 -43.76 69.76
CA ALA A 464 22.91 -43.06 68.83
C ALA A 464 22.68 -41.61 69.26
N CYS A 465 22.77 -40.68 68.31
CA CYS A 465 22.61 -39.24 68.46
C CYS A 465 21.69 -38.67 67.36
N SER A 466 21.31 -37.39 67.49
CA SER A 466 20.49 -36.67 66.49
C SER A 466 19.24 -37.43 65.99
N LYS A 467 18.36 -37.83 66.92
CA LYS A 467 17.09 -38.53 66.65
C LYS A 467 15.98 -37.59 66.15
N GLN A 468 16.29 -36.71 65.21
CA GLN A 468 15.34 -35.86 64.50
C GLN A 468 15.66 -36.00 63.01
N ASP A 469 14.67 -36.22 62.15
CA ASP A 469 14.90 -36.57 60.75
C ASP A 469 15.40 -35.40 59.90
N CYS A 470 16.11 -35.69 58.80
CA CYS A 470 16.63 -34.66 57.89
C CYS A 470 15.56 -34.26 56.87
N ALA A 471 15.49 -32.96 56.59
CA ALA A 471 14.83 -32.48 55.39
C ALA A 471 15.58 -32.95 54.13
N ILE A 472 14.82 -33.31 53.10
CA ILE A 472 15.32 -33.63 51.76
C ILE A 472 14.97 -32.43 50.86
N ASP A 473 15.92 -31.99 50.03
CA ASP A 473 15.67 -31.01 48.98
C ASP A 473 15.38 -31.78 47.68
N GLY A 474 14.14 -31.67 47.20
CA GLY A 474 13.67 -32.37 46.01
C GLY A 474 14.10 -31.76 44.67
N CYS A 475 14.62 -30.53 44.65
CA CYS A 475 14.91 -29.80 43.41
C CYS A 475 16.28 -30.09 42.81
N LEU A 476 17.21 -30.68 43.59
CA LEU A 476 18.56 -31.07 43.15
C LEU A 476 18.61 -32.12 42.02
N SER A 477 17.48 -32.71 41.64
CA SER A 477 17.35 -33.64 40.51
C SER A 477 16.96 -32.96 39.18
N ASN A 478 16.77 -31.63 39.17
CA ASN A 478 16.19 -30.85 38.07
C ASN A 478 14.87 -31.46 37.53
N PRO A 479 13.82 -31.60 38.37
CA PRO A 479 12.56 -32.24 37.97
C PRO A 479 11.63 -31.33 37.15
N CYS A 480 11.93 -30.03 37.07
CA CYS A 480 11.18 -29.02 36.32
C CYS A 480 11.79 -28.78 34.94
N PHE A 481 10.98 -28.22 34.02
CA PHE A 481 11.41 -27.84 32.68
C PHE A 481 12.51 -26.76 32.71
N ALA A 482 13.33 -26.71 31.65
CA ALA A 482 14.48 -25.80 31.59
C ALA A 482 14.02 -24.33 31.70
N GLY A 483 14.51 -23.62 32.74
CA GLY A 483 14.14 -22.23 33.03
C GLY A 483 12.94 -22.05 33.97
N VAL A 484 12.36 -23.14 34.50
CA VAL A 484 11.31 -23.08 35.53
C VAL A 484 11.90 -23.09 36.93
N ASP A 485 11.46 -22.17 37.79
CA ASP A 485 11.80 -22.16 39.22
C ASP A 485 11.25 -23.42 39.92
N CYS A 486 12.11 -24.13 40.64
CA CYS A 486 11.74 -25.29 41.45
C CYS A 486 11.76 -24.92 42.94
N SER A 487 10.68 -25.18 43.66
CA SER A 487 10.57 -25.00 45.11
C SER A 487 10.48 -26.35 45.84
N SER A 488 11.46 -26.64 46.69
CA SER A 488 11.52 -27.85 47.50
C SER A 488 10.88 -27.65 48.88
N SER A 489 10.00 -28.57 49.29
CA SER A 489 9.45 -28.63 50.65
C SER A 489 10.33 -29.47 51.58
N PRO A 490 10.33 -29.21 52.91
CA PRO A 490 11.20 -29.91 53.86
C PRO A 490 10.96 -31.42 54.02
N ASP A 491 9.93 -31.97 53.41
CA ASP A 491 9.61 -33.41 53.38
C ASP A 491 10.22 -34.15 52.18
N GLY A 492 10.88 -33.44 51.27
CA GLY A 492 11.43 -34.00 50.02
C GLY A 492 10.49 -33.93 48.82
N SER A 493 9.28 -33.40 48.98
CA SER A 493 8.44 -33.01 47.85
C SER A 493 9.00 -31.76 47.16
N TRP A 494 8.68 -31.59 45.89
CA TRP A 494 9.05 -30.44 45.07
C TRP A 494 7.86 -30.01 44.23
N GLU A 495 7.74 -28.72 44.02
CA GLU A 495 6.73 -28.09 43.16
C GLU A 495 7.46 -27.22 42.13
N CYS A 496 7.00 -27.27 40.88
CA CYS A 496 7.52 -26.44 39.80
C CYS A 496 6.64 -25.19 39.65
N GLY A 497 7.28 -24.04 39.42
CA GLY A 497 6.60 -22.81 39.05
C GLY A 497 6.00 -22.85 37.64
N SER A 498 5.54 -21.70 37.17
CA SER A 498 5.04 -21.53 35.81
C SER A 498 6.11 -21.84 34.76
N CYS A 499 5.68 -22.32 33.59
CA CYS A 499 6.54 -22.45 32.42
C CYS A 499 7.15 -21.09 32.00
N PRO A 500 8.30 -21.09 31.29
CA PRO A 500 8.91 -19.85 30.80
C PRO A 500 8.00 -19.13 29.79
N VAL A 501 8.23 -17.84 29.57
CA VAL A 501 7.52 -17.06 28.55
C VAL A 501 7.74 -17.69 27.17
N GLY A 502 6.66 -17.90 26.42
CA GLY A 502 6.64 -18.70 25.19
C GLY A 502 6.19 -20.16 25.39
N PHE A 503 6.04 -20.65 26.62
CA PHE A 503 5.61 -22.02 26.90
C PHE A 503 4.39 -22.10 27.83
N ARG A 504 3.52 -23.10 27.63
CA ARG A 504 2.41 -23.46 28.53
C ARG A 504 2.59 -24.86 29.09
N GLY A 505 2.10 -25.11 30.30
CA GLY A 505 2.21 -26.41 30.94
C GLY A 505 2.13 -26.36 32.46
N ASN A 506 2.59 -27.42 33.11
CA ASN A 506 2.54 -27.61 34.56
C ASN A 506 3.92 -27.45 35.26
N GLY A 507 4.86 -26.76 34.62
CA GLY A 507 6.24 -26.57 35.11
C GLY A 507 7.15 -27.80 34.97
N THR A 508 6.61 -29.03 34.88
CA THR A 508 7.38 -30.26 34.60
C THR A 508 7.41 -30.59 33.10
N LEU A 509 6.26 -30.49 32.44
CA LEU A 509 6.09 -30.58 31.00
C LEU A 509 5.60 -29.21 30.53
N CYS A 510 6.44 -28.51 29.79
CA CYS A 510 6.12 -27.28 29.11
C CYS A 510 6.16 -27.53 27.60
N GLN A 511 5.18 -27.00 26.89
CA GLN A 511 5.04 -27.07 25.43
C GLN A 511 5.01 -25.65 24.88
N ASP A 512 5.59 -25.47 23.69
CA ASP A 512 5.56 -24.21 22.97
C ASP A 512 4.13 -23.66 22.82
N VAL A 513 3.99 -22.34 22.81
CA VAL A 513 2.72 -21.64 22.66
C VAL A 513 2.67 -21.02 21.28
N ASN A 514 1.82 -21.57 20.41
CA ASN A 514 1.54 -20.93 19.14
C ASN A 514 0.83 -19.58 19.37
N GLU A 515 1.61 -18.51 19.40
CA GLU A 515 1.12 -17.16 19.60
C GLU A 515 0.30 -16.65 18.41
N CYS A 516 0.56 -17.16 17.20
CA CYS A 516 -0.23 -16.86 16.01
C CYS A 516 -1.67 -17.37 16.13
N ASP A 517 -1.87 -18.61 16.63
CA ASP A 517 -3.22 -19.17 16.87
C ASP A 517 -3.94 -18.44 18.02
N MET A 518 -3.19 -17.96 19.02
CA MET A 518 -3.74 -17.35 20.24
C MET A 518 -4.01 -15.84 20.11
N VAL A 519 -3.45 -15.18 19.09
CA VAL A 519 -3.61 -13.77 18.79
C VAL A 519 -3.59 -13.62 17.26
N THR A 520 -4.76 -13.60 16.65
CA THR A 520 -4.92 -13.68 15.19
C THR A 520 -4.52 -12.39 14.45
N ASP A 521 -4.39 -11.27 15.16
CA ASP A 521 -4.17 -9.92 14.64
C ASP A 521 -2.78 -9.35 14.98
N VAL A 522 -1.78 -10.22 15.19
CA VAL A 522 -0.38 -9.84 15.45
C VAL A 522 0.34 -9.37 14.19
N CYS A 523 0.06 -10.02 13.07
CA CYS A 523 0.74 -9.80 11.79
C CYS A 523 -0.29 -9.41 10.72
N PHE A 524 0.14 -8.66 9.72
CA PHE A 524 -0.74 -8.19 8.65
C PHE A 524 -1.28 -9.37 7.84
N SER A 525 -2.58 -9.33 7.52
CA SER A 525 -3.28 -10.38 6.78
C SER A 525 -3.60 -9.90 5.37
N VAL A 526 -3.12 -10.63 4.36
CA VAL A 526 -3.49 -10.43 2.95
C VAL A 526 -4.52 -11.49 2.59
N SER A 527 -5.62 -11.12 1.93
CA SER A 527 -6.69 -12.01 1.44
C SER A 527 -7.11 -13.08 2.47
N GLY A 528 -7.33 -12.64 3.72
CA GLY A 528 -7.75 -13.47 4.85
C GLY A 528 -6.68 -14.41 5.45
N LYS A 529 -5.47 -14.48 4.89
CA LYS A 529 -4.38 -15.37 5.35
C LYS A 529 -3.45 -14.65 6.32
N GLN A 530 -3.30 -15.16 7.54
CA GLN A 530 -2.47 -14.55 8.59
C GLN A 530 -0.97 -14.80 8.35
N ARG A 531 -0.17 -13.75 8.07
CA ARG A 531 1.28 -13.85 7.76
C ARG A 531 2.18 -13.96 9.00
N CYS A 532 1.76 -14.77 9.99
CA CYS A 532 2.44 -15.00 11.26
C CYS A 532 3.16 -16.36 11.26
N VAL A 533 4.42 -16.39 11.72
CA VAL A 533 5.24 -17.61 11.77
C VAL A 533 5.62 -17.93 13.21
N ASN A 534 5.10 -19.04 13.70
CA ASN A 534 5.44 -19.58 15.02
C ASN A 534 6.83 -20.22 15.04
N THR A 535 7.51 -20.16 16.18
CA THR A 535 8.88 -20.68 16.40
C THR A 535 8.99 -21.30 17.79
N ASP A 536 9.88 -22.28 17.99
CA ASP A 536 10.13 -22.87 19.31
C ASP A 536 11.37 -22.19 19.96
N PRO A 537 11.21 -21.20 20.88
CA PRO A 537 9.97 -20.56 21.33
C PRO A 537 9.72 -19.16 20.74
N GLY A 538 8.44 -18.77 20.64
CA GLY A 538 8.00 -17.42 20.30
C GLY A 538 7.42 -17.27 18.88
N PHE A 539 7.27 -16.04 18.41
CA PHE A 539 6.74 -15.74 17.08
C PHE A 539 7.55 -14.67 16.35
N HIS A 540 7.40 -14.63 15.03
CA HIS A 540 7.71 -13.47 14.20
C HIS A 540 6.70 -13.29 13.07
N CYS A 541 6.49 -12.05 12.66
CA CYS A 541 5.76 -11.75 11.43
C CYS A 541 6.70 -11.88 10.23
N LEU A 542 6.12 -12.21 9.07
CA LEU A 542 6.77 -11.92 7.79
C LEU A 542 6.92 -10.39 7.61
N PRO A 543 7.81 -9.90 6.74
CA PRO A 543 7.76 -8.51 6.31
C PRO A 543 6.39 -8.17 5.72
N CYS A 544 6.07 -6.87 5.65
CA CYS A 544 4.92 -6.42 4.88
C CYS A 544 5.00 -6.96 3.44
N PRO A 545 3.85 -7.27 2.81
CA PRO A 545 3.80 -7.66 1.40
C PRO A 545 4.36 -6.56 0.47
N PRO A 546 4.59 -6.86 -0.82
CA PRO A 546 4.80 -5.81 -1.83
C PRO A 546 3.68 -4.77 -1.77
N ARG A 547 3.93 -3.54 -2.27
CA ARG A 547 3.03 -2.37 -2.15
C ARG A 547 2.81 -1.84 -0.73
N TYR A 548 3.26 -2.54 0.33
CA TYR A 548 3.09 -2.12 1.72
C TYR A 548 4.41 -1.99 2.51
N LYS A 549 4.41 -1.08 3.46
CA LYS A 549 5.59 -0.63 4.22
C LYS A 549 5.27 -0.52 5.71
N GLY A 550 6.17 -0.97 6.58
CA GLY A 550 5.82 -1.07 7.99
C GLY A 550 6.89 -1.69 8.89
N ASN A 551 6.47 -2.05 10.10
CA ASN A 551 7.31 -2.76 11.05
C ASN A 551 7.26 -4.29 10.81
N GLN A 552 8.23 -5.01 11.38
CA GLN A 552 8.24 -6.48 11.43
C GLN A 552 8.34 -6.93 12.89
N PRO A 553 7.22 -7.20 13.57
CA PRO A 553 7.22 -7.68 14.95
C PRO A 553 7.87 -9.06 15.10
N PHE A 554 8.55 -9.24 16.24
CA PHE A 554 9.02 -10.53 16.74
C PHE A 554 8.97 -10.51 18.26
N GLY A 555 8.76 -11.66 18.89
CA GLY A 555 8.63 -11.74 20.34
C GLY A 555 8.53 -13.17 20.87
N MET A 556 8.38 -13.27 22.18
CA MET A 556 8.09 -14.52 22.89
C MET A 556 6.96 -14.24 23.89
N GLY A 557 5.95 -15.09 23.94
CA GLY A 557 4.81 -14.95 24.85
C GLY A 557 3.64 -14.14 24.27
N VAL A 558 2.43 -14.63 24.54
CA VAL A 558 1.14 -14.01 24.18
C VAL A 558 1.02 -12.53 24.62
N GLU A 559 1.70 -12.12 25.70
CA GLU A 559 1.73 -10.72 26.14
C GLU A 559 2.58 -9.80 25.24
N ALA A 560 3.64 -10.32 24.61
CA ALA A 560 4.40 -9.60 23.60
C ALA A 560 3.57 -9.49 22.30
N ALA A 561 3.00 -10.60 21.84
CA ALA A 561 2.12 -10.67 20.69
C ALA A 561 0.97 -9.64 20.74
N LYS A 562 0.29 -9.53 21.88
CA LYS A 562 -0.79 -8.54 22.09
C LYS A 562 -0.33 -7.08 22.12
N LYS A 563 0.96 -6.82 22.37
CA LYS A 563 1.51 -5.47 22.57
C LYS A 563 2.21 -4.92 21.33
N THR A 564 2.86 -5.77 20.54
CA THR A 564 3.59 -5.37 19.33
C THR A 564 2.96 -6.01 18.10
N LYS A 565 1.90 -5.36 17.59
CA LYS A 565 1.28 -5.72 16.33
C LYS A 565 2.05 -5.17 15.13
N GLN A 566 1.82 -5.78 13.98
CA GLN A 566 2.29 -5.29 12.69
C GLN A 566 1.34 -4.21 12.17
N ILE A 567 1.93 -3.11 11.72
CA ILE A 567 1.25 -2.06 10.98
C ILE A 567 1.96 -1.99 9.64
N CYS A 568 1.23 -2.26 8.57
CA CYS A 568 1.66 -2.14 7.19
C CYS A 568 0.79 -1.07 6.54
N GLU A 569 1.39 0.05 6.17
CA GLU A 569 0.76 1.17 5.47
C GLU A 569 1.00 1.00 3.96
N PRO A 570 0.03 1.36 3.09
CA PRO A 570 0.24 1.32 1.64
C PRO A 570 1.33 2.32 1.24
N GLU A 571 2.30 1.88 0.44
CA GLU A 571 3.40 2.72 -0.02
C GLU A 571 2.92 3.68 -1.13
N ASN A 572 3.32 4.95 -1.05
CA ASN A 572 3.06 5.93 -2.09
C ASN A 572 4.33 6.75 -2.34
N PRO A 573 5.18 6.35 -3.33
CA PRO A 573 6.50 6.97 -3.52
C PRO A 573 6.50 8.47 -3.81
N CYS A 574 5.39 8.99 -4.33
CA CYS A 574 5.17 10.42 -4.57
C CYS A 574 4.89 11.19 -3.28
N LYS A 575 3.98 10.69 -2.44
CA LYS A 575 3.64 11.28 -1.14
C LYS A 575 4.80 11.16 -0.13
N ASP A 576 5.46 10.01 -0.10
CA ASP A 576 6.62 9.71 0.75
C ASP A 576 7.90 10.40 0.29
N LYS A 577 7.93 10.92 -0.95
CA LYS A 577 9.10 11.55 -1.58
C LYS A 577 10.32 10.62 -1.65
N THR A 578 10.05 9.33 -1.88
CA THR A 578 11.04 8.27 -2.15
C THR A 578 11.27 8.03 -3.65
N HIS A 579 10.46 8.64 -4.52
CA HIS A 579 10.60 8.59 -5.98
C HIS A 579 11.97 9.11 -6.48
N ASN A 580 12.39 8.63 -7.65
CA ASN A 580 13.63 9.03 -8.32
C ASN A 580 13.43 9.95 -9.56
N CYS A 581 12.20 10.46 -9.78
CA CYS A 581 11.89 11.40 -10.87
C CYS A 581 12.81 12.63 -10.91
N HIS A 582 12.95 13.24 -12.08
CA HIS A 582 13.77 14.42 -12.31
C HIS A 582 13.32 15.63 -11.48
N LYS A 583 14.23 16.59 -11.25
CA LYS A 583 13.91 17.87 -10.59
C LYS A 583 12.80 18.65 -11.31
N TYR A 584 12.73 18.50 -12.64
CA TYR A 584 11.73 19.14 -13.50
C TYR A 584 10.65 18.13 -13.95
N ALA A 585 10.42 17.07 -13.18
CA ALA A 585 9.33 16.13 -13.36
C ALA A 585 8.30 16.23 -12.22
N GLU A 586 7.10 15.70 -12.48
CA GLU A 586 6.08 15.34 -11.51
C GLU A 586 6.22 13.86 -11.15
N CYS A 587 5.83 13.47 -9.94
CA CYS A 587 5.64 12.07 -9.58
C CYS A 587 4.13 11.81 -9.62
N ILE A 588 3.69 11.03 -10.61
CA ILE A 588 2.29 10.71 -10.84
C ILE A 588 2.03 9.33 -10.25
N TYR A 589 1.30 9.30 -9.14
CA TYR A 589 0.76 8.04 -8.61
C TYR A 589 -0.30 7.52 -9.59
N LEU A 590 -0.22 6.23 -9.90
CA LEU A 590 -1.16 5.56 -10.81
C LEU A 590 -2.25 4.91 -9.96
N SER A 591 -2.02 3.68 -9.49
CA SER A 591 -2.87 3.01 -8.50
C SER A 591 -2.02 2.41 -7.38
N HIS A 592 -2.69 1.89 -6.35
CA HIS A 592 -2.03 0.99 -5.39
C HIS A 592 -1.62 -0.32 -6.08
N PHE A 593 -2.48 -0.83 -6.97
CA PHE A 593 -2.35 -2.14 -7.62
C PHE A 593 -1.79 -2.09 -9.05
N SER A 594 -1.47 -0.90 -9.58
CA SER A 594 -0.81 -0.77 -10.88
C SER A 594 0.66 -1.15 -10.81
N ASP A 595 1.26 -1.68 -11.88
CA ASP A 595 2.70 -1.86 -11.98
C ASP A 595 3.36 -1.01 -13.07
N PRO A 596 4.22 -0.03 -12.71
CA PRO A 596 4.55 0.41 -11.36
C PRO A 596 3.43 1.22 -10.68
N MET A 597 3.52 1.38 -9.36
CA MET A 597 2.60 2.22 -8.56
C MET A 597 2.67 3.73 -8.91
N TYR A 598 3.70 4.16 -9.66
CA TYR A 598 3.87 5.55 -10.08
C TYR A 598 4.68 5.66 -11.39
N LYS A 599 4.35 6.67 -12.21
CA LYS A 599 5.19 7.13 -13.32
C LYS A 599 5.81 8.50 -13.01
N CYS A 600 6.90 8.82 -13.72
CA CYS A 600 7.53 10.13 -13.69
C CYS A 600 7.26 10.81 -15.03
N GLU A 601 6.73 12.03 -15.02
CA GLU A 601 6.45 12.79 -16.25
C GLU A 601 7.12 14.16 -16.17
N CYS A 602 7.68 14.64 -17.28
CA CYS A 602 8.32 15.96 -17.31
C CYS A 602 7.28 17.08 -17.22
N LYS A 603 7.60 18.14 -16.46
CA LYS A 603 6.68 19.27 -16.23
C LYS A 603 6.58 20.14 -17.46
N ILE A 604 5.40 20.70 -17.72
CA ILE A 604 5.08 21.55 -18.88
C ILE A 604 6.21 22.55 -19.20
N GLY A 605 6.69 22.52 -20.45
CA GLY A 605 7.89 23.21 -20.93
C GLY A 605 9.20 22.46 -20.62
N PHE A 606 9.12 21.17 -20.34
CA PHE A 606 10.24 20.23 -20.26
C PHE A 606 9.79 18.88 -20.82
N ALA A 607 10.65 18.25 -21.63
CA ALA A 607 10.41 16.96 -22.27
C ALA A 607 11.52 15.95 -21.91
N GLY A 608 11.22 14.65 -21.99
CA GLY A 608 12.16 13.56 -21.68
C GLY A 608 11.54 12.39 -20.89
N ASP A 609 12.37 11.43 -20.47
CA ASP A 609 11.94 10.15 -19.86
C ASP A 609 11.44 10.23 -18.41
N GLY A 610 11.09 11.43 -17.92
CA GLY A 610 10.67 11.68 -16.53
C GLY A 610 11.80 11.57 -15.48
N PHE A 611 12.88 10.86 -15.77
CA PHE A 611 14.10 10.78 -14.94
C PHE A 611 15.15 11.80 -15.40
N VAL A 612 15.14 12.15 -16.68
CA VAL A 612 15.91 13.22 -17.32
C VAL A 612 14.95 14.07 -18.16
N CYS A 613 14.81 15.36 -17.82
CA CYS A 613 14.03 16.31 -18.61
C CYS A 613 14.90 17.47 -19.14
N GLY A 614 14.83 17.71 -20.44
CA GLY A 614 15.39 18.88 -21.13
C GLY A 614 14.40 20.05 -21.17
N GLU A 615 14.82 21.19 -21.71
CA GLU A 615 13.85 22.25 -22.04
C GLU A 615 13.11 21.89 -23.33
N ASP A 616 11.82 22.22 -23.32
CA ASP A 616 10.83 22.17 -24.39
C ASP A 616 10.18 23.58 -24.42
N SER A 617 9.89 24.11 -25.61
CA SER A 617 9.60 25.53 -25.85
C SER A 617 8.25 25.77 -26.54
N ASP A 618 7.86 24.84 -27.40
CA ASP A 618 6.65 24.72 -28.20
C ASP A 618 5.58 23.85 -27.51
N LEU A 619 5.97 23.09 -26.48
CA LEU A 619 5.12 22.25 -25.64
C LEU A 619 4.61 20.98 -26.35
N ASP A 620 5.32 20.48 -27.36
CA ASP A 620 4.91 19.33 -28.18
C ASP A 620 5.42 17.98 -27.65
N GLY A 621 6.10 17.98 -26.50
CA GLY A 621 6.64 16.78 -25.86
C GLY A 621 8.05 16.38 -26.32
N TRP A 622 8.72 17.17 -27.16
CA TRP A 622 10.10 16.93 -27.58
C TRP A 622 11.08 18.01 -27.07
N PRO A 623 12.31 17.65 -26.68
CA PRO A 623 13.26 18.60 -26.12
C PRO A 623 14.08 19.28 -27.21
N ASN A 624 14.34 20.59 -27.04
CA ASN A 624 15.19 21.42 -27.90
C ASN A 624 16.60 20.85 -28.18
N GLN A 625 17.06 19.85 -27.41
CA GLN A 625 18.39 19.25 -27.45
C GLN A 625 18.34 17.76 -27.06
N ASN A 626 19.17 16.92 -27.70
CA ASN A 626 19.32 15.50 -27.37
C ASN A 626 19.68 15.28 -25.89
N LEU A 627 18.95 14.40 -25.22
CA LEU A 627 19.09 14.10 -23.80
C LEU A 627 19.84 12.78 -23.54
N VAL A 628 20.36 12.63 -22.33
CA VAL A 628 21.10 11.43 -21.87
C VAL A 628 20.19 10.47 -21.10
N CYS A 629 19.03 10.17 -21.68
CA CYS A 629 18.03 9.25 -21.17
C CYS A 629 18.50 7.78 -21.17
N GLY A 630 17.69 6.89 -20.58
CA GLY A 630 17.94 5.45 -20.64
C GLY A 630 18.00 4.92 -22.08
N ALA A 631 18.81 3.88 -22.33
CA ALA A 631 18.94 3.27 -23.67
C ALA A 631 17.65 2.57 -24.17
N ASN A 632 16.66 2.42 -23.30
CA ASN A 632 15.32 1.90 -23.59
C ASN A 632 14.24 3.00 -23.58
N ALA A 633 14.61 4.28 -23.36
CA ALA A 633 13.64 5.37 -23.35
C ALA A 633 13.06 5.59 -24.75
N THR A 634 11.75 5.65 -24.85
CA THR A 634 11.02 5.95 -26.08
C THR A 634 11.25 7.41 -26.52
N TYR A 635 11.46 7.59 -27.82
CA TYR A 635 11.24 8.79 -28.62
C TYR A 635 11.65 10.17 -28.02
N GLN A 636 10.91 10.70 -27.04
CA GLN A 636 10.93 12.04 -26.39
C GLN A 636 12.27 12.52 -25.80
N CYS A 637 13.40 11.87 -26.11
CA CYS A 637 14.74 12.25 -25.68
C CYS A 637 15.69 12.63 -26.83
N LYS A 638 15.26 12.53 -28.09
CA LYS A 638 15.99 13.10 -29.23
C LYS A 638 15.79 14.63 -29.27
N LYS A 639 16.69 15.36 -29.93
CA LYS A 639 16.43 16.77 -30.30
C LYS A 639 15.23 16.81 -31.23
N ASP A 640 14.22 17.61 -30.90
CA ASP A 640 13.10 17.96 -31.78
C ASP A 640 13.63 18.51 -33.13
N ASN A 641 12.88 18.43 -34.23
CA ASN A 641 13.33 18.91 -35.55
C ASN A 641 12.84 20.32 -35.95
N CYS A 642 11.78 20.85 -35.33
CA CYS A 642 11.19 22.17 -35.60
C CYS A 642 11.03 23.07 -34.33
N PRO A 643 12.12 23.50 -33.63
CA PRO A 643 12.07 23.94 -32.21
C PRO A 643 11.43 25.31 -31.88
N ASN A 644 10.50 25.79 -32.72
CA ASN A 644 9.61 26.93 -32.41
C ASN A 644 8.18 26.73 -32.96
N LEU A 645 7.78 25.52 -33.36
CA LEU A 645 6.52 25.19 -34.01
C LEU A 645 6.12 23.74 -33.64
N PRO A 646 5.01 23.52 -32.89
CA PRO A 646 4.65 22.18 -32.42
C PRO A 646 4.46 21.18 -33.56
N ASN A 647 5.18 20.06 -33.53
CA ASN A 647 5.06 18.96 -34.49
C ASN A 647 5.33 17.61 -33.82
N SER A 648 4.55 17.33 -32.78
CA SER A 648 4.73 16.24 -31.81
C SER A 648 4.90 14.83 -32.41
N GLY A 649 4.51 14.59 -33.65
CA GLY A 649 4.74 13.32 -34.37
C GLY A 649 6.17 13.15 -34.88
N GLN A 650 6.94 14.25 -34.95
CA GLN A 650 8.31 14.31 -35.43
C GLN A 650 8.49 13.76 -36.84
N GLU A 651 7.49 13.96 -37.70
CA GLU A 651 7.58 13.66 -39.12
C GLU A 651 8.77 14.41 -39.78
N ASP A 652 9.47 13.68 -40.64
CA ASP A 652 10.77 13.96 -41.27
C ASP A 652 10.88 13.01 -42.47
N PHE A 653 10.26 13.40 -43.58
CA PHE A 653 10.03 12.51 -44.72
C PHE A 653 11.33 12.14 -45.43
N ASP A 654 12.18 13.12 -45.79
CA ASP A 654 13.43 12.89 -46.51
C ASP A 654 14.65 12.48 -45.63
N LYS A 655 14.61 12.76 -44.32
CA LYS A 655 15.69 12.55 -43.33
C LYS A 655 16.94 13.45 -43.47
N ASP A 656 16.75 14.70 -43.88
CA ASP A 656 17.68 15.83 -43.69
C ASP A 656 17.88 16.16 -42.19
N GLY A 657 16.81 16.11 -41.40
CA GLY A 657 16.80 16.42 -39.96
C GLY A 657 16.20 17.79 -39.57
N GLN A 658 15.66 18.52 -40.54
CA GLN A 658 14.50 19.40 -40.37
C GLN A 658 13.21 18.53 -40.33
N GLY A 659 12.01 19.10 -40.37
CA GLY A 659 10.77 18.32 -40.30
C GLY A 659 9.61 18.93 -41.06
N ASP A 660 8.67 18.08 -41.47
CA ASP A 660 7.53 18.34 -42.38
C ASP A 660 6.53 19.43 -41.86
N ALA A 661 6.76 19.96 -40.65
CA ALA A 661 6.02 21.11 -40.13
C ALA A 661 6.71 22.46 -40.42
N CYS A 662 8.03 22.46 -40.57
CA CYS A 662 8.86 23.66 -40.69
C CYS A 662 9.82 23.66 -41.88
N ASP A 663 9.82 22.63 -42.72
CA ASP A 663 10.45 22.70 -44.05
C ASP A 663 9.59 23.41 -45.10
N LYS A 664 10.06 23.34 -46.35
CA LYS A 664 9.63 24.14 -47.51
C LYS A 664 9.75 23.39 -48.83
N ASP A 665 10.11 22.11 -48.76
CA ASP A 665 10.58 21.20 -49.81
C ASP A 665 10.67 19.79 -49.13
N ASP A 666 9.56 19.32 -48.53
CA ASP A 666 9.51 18.20 -47.55
C ASP A 666 10.11 16.86 -48.05
N ASP A 667 10.26 16.69 -49.36
CA ASP A 667 10.85 15.53 -50.03
C ASP A 667 12.19 15.80 -50.75
N ASN A 668 12.73 17.02 -50.61
CA ASN A 668 13.93 17.55 -51.26
C ASN A 668 13.94 17.38 -52.81
N ASP A 669 12.77 17.50 -53.45
CA ASP A 669 12.57 17.56 -54.90
C ASP A 669 13.30 18.75 -55.54
N GLY A 670 13.26 19.91 -54.87
CA GLY A 670 13.70 21.21 -55.38
C GLY A 670 12.55 22.09 -55.88
N ILE A 671 11.31 21.72 -55.60
CA ILE A 671 10.10 22.54 -55.75
C ILE A 671 9.86 23.20 -54.37
N GLN A 672 8.62 23.50 -53.99
CA GLN A 672 8.24 23.93 -52.64
C GLN A 672 6.77 23.60 -52.43
N ASP A 673 6.42 23.07 -51.26
CA ASP A 673 5.12 22.48 -50.88
C ASP A 673 3.91 23.35 -51.25
N GLU A 674 3.98 24.68 -51.05
CA GLU A 674 2.96 25.67 -51.48
C GLU A 674 2.60 25.63 -52.98
N ARG A 675 3.37 24.88 -53.79
CA ARG A 675 3.25 24.74 -55.25
C ARG A 675 3.58 23.32 -55.72
N ASP A 676 3.66 22.36 -54.79
CA ASP A 676 3.94 20.97 -55.11
C ASP A 676 2.65 20.16 -55.07
N ASN A 677 2.37 19.38 -56.12
CA ASN A 677 1.23 18.49 -56.17
C ASN A 677 1.49 17.09 -55.56
N CYS A 678 2.70 16.81 -55.06
CA CYS A 678 3.02 15.71 -54.15
C CYS A 678 4.10 16.12 -53.12
N PRO A 679 3.82 17.02 -52.15
CA PRO A 679 4.83 17.49 -51.18
C PRO A 679 5.62 16.40 -50.45
N LEU A 680 4.99 15.25 -50.23
CA LEU A 680 5.57 14.10 -49.54
C LEU A 680 6.01 12.97 -50.50
N LEU A 681 6.33 13.22 -51.79
CA LEU A 681 6.72 12.13 -52.72
C LEU A 681 7.50 12.52 -54.01
N TYR A 682 8.74 12.98 -53.86
CA TYR A 682 9.74 13.37 -54.87
C TYR A 682 9.26 13.25 -56.33
N ASN A 683 8.73 14.32 -56.94
CA ASN A 683 8.09 14.26 -58.24
C ASN A 683 8.51 15.34 -59.28
N PRO A 684 9.80 15.65 -59.59
CA PRO A 684 10.27 16.98 -60.07
C PRO A 684 9.89 17.44 -61.50
N ARG A 685 8.80 16.89 -62.03
CA ARG A 685 8.14 17.21 -63.28
C ARG A 685 6.71 17.73 -63.07
N GLN A 686 6.12 17.58 -61.88
CA GLN A 686 4.74 17.97 -61.57
C GLN A 686 3.80 17.47 -62.66
N PHE A 687 3.76 16.14 -62.79
CA PHE A 687 2.80 15.49 -63.69
C PHE A 687 1.49 15.28 -62.91
N ASP A 688 0.42 15.58 -63.61
CA ASP A 688 -0.97 15.58 -63.17
C ASP A 688 -1.78 15.31 -64.45
N HIS A 689 -2.72 14.36 -64.39
CA HIS A 689 -3.44 13.88 -65.57
C HIS A 689 -4.73 14.67 -65.85
N ASP A 690 -5.57 14.82 -64.83
CA ASP A 690 -6.97 15.25 -64.89
C ASP A 690 -7.21 16.65 -64.28
N LYS A 691 -6.33 17.10 -63.39
CA LYS A 691 -6.23 18.43 -62.73
C LYS A 691 -7.15 18.58 -61.53
N ASP A 692 -6.91 17.74 -60.54
CA ASP A 692 -7.44 17.85 -59.18
C ASP A 692 -6.46 18.55 -58.20
N ASP A 693 -5.32 19.00 -58.71
CA ASP A 693 -4.16 19.59 -58.01
C ASP A 693 -3.32 18.60 -57.16
N VAL A 694 -3.52 17.28 -57.30
CA VAL A 694 -2.64 16.19 -56.84
C VAL A 694 -1.80 15.66 -58.03
N GLY A 695 -0.69 14.95 -57.79
CA GLY A 695 0.22 14.49 -58.84
C GLY A 695 0.30 12.98 -59.07
N ASP A 696 0.54 12.58 -60.33
CA ASP A 696 0.73 11.23 -60.93
C ASP A 696 1.49 10.17 -60.09
N ARG A 697 2.16 10.58 -59.00
CA ARG A 697 2.97 9.73 -58.11
C ARG A 697 2.33 9.42 -56.76
N CYS A 698 1.68 10.42 -56.16
CA CYS A 698 1.06 10.34 -54.84
C CYS A 698 -0.46 10.14 -54.96
N ASP A 699 -1.02 10.48 -56.11
CA ASP A 699 -2.41 10.26 -56.46
C ASP A 699 -2.77 8.75 -56.44
N ASN A 700 -3.76 8.41 -55.60
CA ASN A 700 -4.33 7.08 -55.46
C ASN A 700 -5.41 6.75 -56.51
N CYS A 701 -5.85 7.74 -57.30
CA CYS A 701 -6.67 7.57 -58.50
C CYS A 701 -6.17 8.39 -59.72
N PRO A 702 -4.99 8.06 -60.33
CA PRO A 702 -4.28 8.79 -61.42
C PRO A 702 -5.01 9.20 -62.72
N TYR A 703 -6.33 9.09 -62.79
CA TYR A 703 -7.18 9.41 -63.93
C TYR A 703 -8.59 9.93 -63.57
N GLU A 704 -9.00 9.99 -62.29
CA GLU A 704 -10.38 10.29 -61.85
C GLU A 704 -10.46 11.28 -60.64
N HIS A 705 -9.90 12.48 -60.81
CA HIS A 705 -10.01 13.71 -59.99
C HIS A 705 -10.62 13.55 -58.58
N ASN A 706 -9.76 13.46 -57.56
CA ASN A 706 -10.13 13.29 -56.16
C ASN A 706 -9.17 14.02 -55.21
N PRO A 707 -9.25 15.37 -55.09
CA PRO A 707 -8.26 16.18 -54.35
C PRO A 707 -8.12 15.84 -52.85
N ALA A 708 -9.12 15.18 -52.29
CA ALA A 708 -9.15 14.74 -50.89
C ALA A 708 -8.44 13.39 -50.66
N GLN A 709 -8.10 12.66 -51.74
CA GLN A 709 -7.32 11.42 -51.72
C GLN A 709 -7.84 10.37 -50.70
N ILE A 710 -9.17 10.29 -50.56
CA ILE A 710 -9.84 9.36 -49.66
C ILE A 710 -9.63 7.93 -50.16
N ASP A 711 -9.32 7.05 -49.21
CA ASP A 711 -9.00 5.64 -49.37
C ASP A 711 -9.56 4.94 -48.11
N THR A 712 -10.78 4.41 -48.22
CA THR A 712 -11.58 3.99 -47.06
C THR A 712 -11.02 2.71 -46.40
N ASP A 713 -10.58 1.70 -47.17
CA ASP A 713 -9.92 0.49 -46.63
C ASP A 713 -8.41 0.64 -46.40
N ASN A 714 -7.80 1.73 -46.90
CA ASN A 714 -6.37 2.07 -46.83
C ASN A 714 -5.48 1.11 -47.66
N ASN A 715 -5.97 0.57 -48.78
CA ASN A 715 -5.20 -0.33 -49.66
C ASN A 715 -4.24 0.39 -50.65
N GLY A 716 -4.47 1.68 -50.93
CA GLY A 716 -3.70 2.50 -51.87
C GLY A 716 -4.37 2.76 -53.23
N GLU A 717 -5.63 2.35 -53.43
CA GLU A 717 -6.50 2.70 -54.56
C GLU A 717 -7.71 3.47 -54.03
N GLY A 718 -7.88 4.73 -54.43
CA GLY A 718 -8.84 5.64 -53.77
C GLY A 718 -10.32 5.39 -54.10
N ASP A 719 -11.20 5.89 -53.24
CA ASP A 719 -12.67 5.76 -53.32
C ASP A 719 -13.27 6.22 -54.67
N ALA A 720 -12.58 7.11 -55.38
CA ALA A 720 -13.04 7.68 -56.66
C ALA A 720 -12.86 6.74 -57.86
N CYS A 721 -11.96 5.75 -57.76
CA CYS A 721 -11.63 4.82 -58.84
C CYS A 721 -11.85 3.34 -58.46
N ALA A 722 -11.83 3.01 -57.17
CA ALA A 722 -12.21 1.70 -56.66
C ALA A 722 -13.72 1.40 -56.87
N VAL A 723 -14.06 0.11 -56.92
CA VAL A 723 -15.41 -0.41 -57.22
C VAL A 723 -16.09 -1.10 -56.03
N ASP A 724 -15.34 -1.18 -54.95
CA ASP A 724 -15.46 -1.88 -53.66
C ASP A 724 -14.44 -1.08 -52.83
N ILE A 725 -14.89 -0.20 -51.92
CA ILE A 725 -14.05 0.86 -51.31
C ILE A 725 -13.72 0.64 -49.84
N ASP A 726 -14.46 -0.25 -49.18
CA ASP A 726 -14.21 -0.72 -47.81
C ASP A 726 -13.58 -2.14 -47.77
N GLY A 727 -13.50 -2.82 -48.93
CA GLY A 727 -12.70 -4.02 -49.14
C GLY A 727 -13.40 -5.33 -48.77
N ASP A 728 -14.73 -5.37 -48.74
CA ASP A 728 -15.51 -6.49 -48.21
C ASP A 728 -15.82 -7.65 -49.20
N GLU A 729 -15.38 -7.50 -50.46
CA GLU A 729 -15.71 -8.31 -51.66
C GLU A 729 -17.08 -8.01 -52.31
N ILE A 730 -17.78 -6.95 -51.92
CA ILE A 730 -19.08 -6.51 -52.47
C ILE A 730 -18.93 -5.15 -53.17
N LEU A 731 -19.56 -5.01 -54.33
CA LEU A 731 -19.43 -3.80 -55.15
C LEU A 731 -20.35 -2.69 -54.65
N ASN A 732 -19.87 -1.45 -54.58
CA ASN A 732 -20.58 -0.23 -54.11
C ASN A 732 -22.02 -0.04 -54.63
N GLU A 733 -22.36 -0.60 -55.79
CA GLU A 733 -23.71 -0.54 -56.41
C GLU A 733 -24.69 -1.64 -55.96
N ASN A 734 -24.23 -2.63 -55.19
CA ASN A 734 -25.02 -3.75 -54.64
C ASN A 734 -24.93 -3.85 -53.11
N ASP A 735 -24.05 -3.06 -52.50
CA ASP A 735 -23.77 -3.01 -51.07
C ASP A 735 -24.73 -2.07 -50.32
N ASN A 736 -25.12 -2.44 -49.09
CA ASN A 736 -25.92 -1.64 -48.17
C ASN A 736 -25.11 -0.86 -47.10
N CYS A 737 -23.79 -1.06 -46.98
CA CYS A 737 -22.88 -0.20 -46.23
C CYS A 737 -21.59 0.19 -46.98
N PRO A 738 -21.64 0.96 -48.09
CA PRO A 738 -20.48 1.30 -48.95
C PRO A 738 -19.23 1.91 -48.34
N TYR A 739 -19.16 2.15 -47.03
CA TYR A 739 -17.98 2.67 -46.33
C TYR A 739 -17.65 1.88 -45.04
N VAL A 740 -18.33 0.74 -44.77
CA VAL A 740 -18.25 0.01 -43.49
C VAL A 740 -18.38 -1.51 -43.70
N TYR A 741 -17.22 -2.16 -43.83
CA TYR A 741 -17.02 -3.60 -44.09
C TYR A 741 -18.09 -4.51 -43.46
N ASN A 742 -18.98 -5.09 -44.28
CA ASN A 742 -20.10 -5.90 -43.79
C ASN A 742 -20.51 -7.07 -44.70
N ASN A 743 -19.59 -8.00 -44.97
CA ASN A 743 -19.78 -9.12 -45.93
C ASN A 743 -20.97 -10.08 -45.68
N ASP A 744 -21.69 -9.96 -44.57
CA ASP A 744 -22.95 -10.67 -44.34
C ASP A 744 -24.20 -9.96 -44.89
N GLN A 745 -24.05 -8.68 -45.28
CA GLN A 745 -25.09 -7.78 -45.80
C GLN A 745 -26.36 -7.80 -44.96
N LYS A 746 -26.18 -7.85 -43.64
CA LYS A 746 -27.30 -7.90 -42.69
C LYS A 746 -28.02 -6.56 -42.68
N ASP A 747 -29.31 -6.64 -42.98
CA ASP A 747 -30.31 -5.57 -42.94
C ASP A 747 -31.52 -6.15 -42.20
N THR A 748 -31.74 -5.66 -40.98
CA THR A 748 -32.68 -6.26 -40.01
C THR A 748 -34.13 -5.78 -40.19
N ASP A 749 -34.36 -4.57 -40.71
CA ASP A 749 -35.70 -3.98 -40.84
C ASP A 749 -36.18 -3.68 -42.28
N MET A 750 -35.26 -3.81 -43.26
CA MET A 750 -35.47 -3.76 -44.71
C MET A 750 -35.68 -2.35 -45.29
N ASP A 751 -34.88 -1.39 -44.83
CA ASP A 751 -34.86 -0.02 -45.33
C ASP A 751 -33.89 0.20 -46.52
N GLY A 752 -32.81 -0.59 -46.59
CA GLY A 752 -31.78 -0.53 -47.63
C GLY A 752 -30.38 -0.11 -47.15
N VAL A 753 -30.20 0.18 -45.87
CA VAL A 753 -28.92 0.40 -45.18
C VAL A 753 -28.59 -0.85 -44.35
N GLY A 754 -27.31 -1.18 -44.20
CA GLY A 754 -26.88 -2.34 -43.42
C GLY A 754 -26.72 -2.06 -41.93
N ASP A 755 -26.93 -3.07 -41.10
CA ASP A 755 -26.84 -3.05 -39.63
C ASP A 755 -25.51 -2.49 -39.06
N GLN A 756 -24.42 -2.46 -39.85
CA GLN A 756 -23.11 -1.96 -39.43
C GLN A 756 -22.94 -0.44 -39.64
N CYS A 757 -23.78 0.19 -40.47
CA CYS A 757 -23.72 1.61 -40.81
C CYS A 757 -25.06 2.35 -40.61
N ASP A 758 -26.14 1.63 -40.31
CA ASP A 758 -27.44 2.21 -39.95
C ASP A 758 -27.41 2.79 -38.53
N ASN A 759 -27.79 4.07 -38.40
CA ASN A 759 -27.91 4.76 -37.11
C ASN A 759 -29.22 4.44 -36.35
N CYS A 760 -30.09 3.58 -36.89
CA CYS A 760 -31.22 2.97 -36.19
C CYS A 760 -31.55 1.52 -36.67
N PRO A 761 -30.71 0.48 -36.41
CA PRO A 761 -30.79 -0.91 -36.94
C PRO A 761 -32.08 -1.75 -36.70
N LEU A 762 -33.17 -1.12 -36.28
CA LEU A 762 -34.46 -1.71 -35.91
C LEU A 762 -35.67 -0.85 -36.35
N LEU A 763 -35.49 0.34 -36.97
CA LEU A 763 -36.53 1.36 -37.18
C LEU A 763 -36.57 2.12 -38.55
N HIS A 764 -36.11 1.53 -39.65
CA HIS A 764 -36.31 1.93 -41.06
C HIS A 764 -36.27 3.45 -41.34
N ASN A 765 -35.12 3.93 -41.77
CA ASN A 765 -34.71 5.34 -41.88
C ASN A 765 -33.72 5.57 -43.05
N PRO A 766 -34.09 5.33 -44.34
CA PRO A 766 -33.12 5.27 -45.44
C PRO A 766 -32.41 6.58 -45.78
N ASP A 767 -32.91 7.70 -45.23
CA ASP A 767 -32.28 9.02 -45.35
C ASP A 767 -31.17 9.24 -44.29
N GLN A 768 -31.00 8.31 -43.33
CA GLN A 768 -29.98 8.27 -42.26
C GLN A 768 -29.80 9.58 -41.48
N VAL A 769 -30.87 10.38 -41.37
CA VAL A 769 -30.82 11.71 -40.75
C VAL A 769 -30.57 11.61 -39.26
N ASP A 770 -29.47 12.21 -38.82
CA ASP A 770 -29.14 12.53 -37.43
C ASP A 770 -29.13 14.07 -37.29
N ALA A 771 -30.18 14.63 -36.67
CA ALA A 771 -30.39 16.08 -36.62
C ALA A 771 -29.56 16.82 -35.55
N ASP A 772 -29.08 16.15 -34.50
CA ASP A 772 -28.29 16.78 -33.44
C ASP A 772 -26.94 16.12 -33.12
N ASN A 773 -26.52 15.16 -33.93
CA ASN A 773 -25.16 14.67 -34.13
C ASN A 773 -24.62 13.82 -32.96
N ASP A 774 -25.47 12.95 -32.39
CA ASP A 774 -25.09 12.00 -31.34
C ASP A 774 -24.73 10.59 -31.86
N LEU A 775 -24.94 10.31 -33.16
CA LEU A 775 -24.85 9.02 -33.86
C LEU A 775 -26.12 8.12 -33.76
N VAL A 776 -27.24 8.64 -33.27
CA VAL A 776 -28.55 7.98 -33.20
C VAL A 776 -29.52 8.67 -34.17
N GLY A 777 -30.13 7.92 -35.09
CA GLY A 777 -30.98 8.53 -36.13
C GLY A 777 -32.32 9.07 -35.63
N ASP A 778 -32.86 10.09 -36.32
CA ASP A 778 -34.14 10.80 -36.07
C ASP A 778 -35.39 9.89 -35.85
N GLN A 779 -35.33 8.60 -36.20
CA GLN A 779 -36.43 7.64 -36.01
C GLN A 779 -36.33 6.80 -34.73
N CYS A 780 -35.13 6.62 -34.17
CA CYS A 780 -34.88 5.88 -32.93
C CYS A 780 -34.38 6.75 -31.79
N ASP A 781 -33.82 7.93 -32.07
CA ASP A 781 -33.68 9.00 -31.09
C ASP A 781 -35.05 9.29 -30.46
N ASN A 782 -35.05 9.31 -29.14
CA ASN A 782 -36.18 9.81 -28.36
C ASN A 782 -35.77 10.75 -27.22
N ASN A 783 -34.49 11.14 -27.17
CA ASN A 783 -33.89 12.11 -26.24
C ASN A 783 -34.18 11.81 -24.75
N GLN A 784 -34.49 10.54 -24.41
CA GLN A 784 -34.69 10.08 -23.04
C GLN A 784 -33.41 9.41 -22.55
N ASP A 785 -32.52 10.24 -22.05
CA ASP A 785 -31.44 9.95 -21.10
C ASP A 785 -31.96 10.40 -19.71
N ILE A 786 -31.70 9.64 -18.63
CA ILE A 786 -32.32 9.86 -17.30
C ILE A 786 -31.32 10.25 -16.19
N ASP A 787 -30.05 9.90 -16.35
CA ASP A 787 -28.94 10.19 -15.45
C ASP A 787 -27.83 11.02 -16.11
N GLU A 788 -28.07 11.40 -17.37
CA GLU A 788 -27.48 12.46 -18.19
C GLU A 788 -26.08 12.11 -18.74
N ASP A 789 -25.79 10.84 -19.01
CA ASP A 789 -24.47 10.33 -19.41
C ASP A 789 -24.14 10.42 -20.90
N GLY A 790 -25.16 10.41 -21.77
CA GLY A 790 -25.06 10.45 -23.22
C GLY A 790 -25.91 9.40 -23.93
N HIS A 791 -26.12 8.24 -23.31
CA HIS A 791 -26.84 7.12 -23.92
C HIS A 791 -28.33 7.14 -23.57
N GLN A 792 -29.19 6.92 -24.57
CA GLN A 792 -30.63 6.86 -24.31
C GLN A 792 -31.05 5.54 -23.63
N ASN A 793 -32.07 5.60 -22.77
CA ASN A 793 -32.60 4.53 -21.89
C ASN A 793 -32.89 3.15 -22.54
N ASN A 794 -32.84 3.07 -23.88
CA ASN A 794 -33.14 1.90 -24.70
C ASN A 794 -31.93 1.38 -25.51
N LEU A 795 -30.78 2.04 -25.41
CA LEU A 795 -29.48 1.61 -25.95
C LEU A 795 -28.46 1.43 -24.80
N ASP A 796 -28.57 2.23 -23.75
CA ASP A 796 -27.78 2.16 -22.52
C ASP A 796 -27.89 0.78 -21.81
N ASN A 797 -26.74 0.20 -21.48
CA ASN A 797 -26.59 -1.05 -20.74
C ASN A 797 -26.72 -0.91 -19.20
N CYS A 798 -26.67 0.32 -18.65
CA CYS A 798 -26.95 0.64 -17.26
C CYS A 798 -27.92 1.84 -17.03
N PRO A 799 -29.21 1.79 -17.48
CA PRO A 799 -30.22 2.90 -17.48
C PRO A 799 -30.57 3.70 -16.22
N TYR A 800 -29.79 3.63 -15.14
CA TYR A 800 -29.92 4.42 -13.91
C TYR A 800 -28.57 4.70 -13.19
N ILE A 801 -27.42 4.34 -13.78
CA ILE A 801 -26.08 4.61 -13.22
C ILE A 801 -25.12 5.07 -14.36
N PRO A 802 -24.71 6.35 -14.41
CA PRO A 802 -23.91 6.90 -15.52
C PRO A 802 -22.62 6.12 -15.81
N ASN A 803 -22.51 5.63 -17.04
CA ASN A 803 -21.37 4.95 -17.62
C ASN A 803 -21.28 5.28 -19.12
N ALA A 804 -20.94 6.53 -19.42
CA ALA A 804 -20.93 7.07 -20.76
C ALA A 804 -19.99 6.35 -21.73
N ASN A 805 -19.06 5.53 -21.23
CA ASN A 805 -18.19 4.66 -22.03
C ASN A 805 -18.76 3.26 -22.30
N GLN A 806 -19.94 2.94 -21.75
CA GLN A 806 -20.71 1.70 -21.93
C GLN A 806 -19.93 0.39 -21.74
N ALA A 807 -18.82 0.41 -20.99
CA ALA A 807 -17.98 -0.76 -20.77
C ALA A 807 -18.78 -1.93 -20.18
N ASP A 808 -18.54 -3.10 -20.77
CA ASP A 808 -19.20 -4.39 -20.55
C ASP A 808 -18.13 -5.43 -20.89
N HIS A 809 -17.28 -5.77 -19.92
CA HIS A 809 -16.04 -6.53 -20.18
C HIS A 809 -16.30 -8.00 -20.56
N ASP A 810 -17.29 -8.65 -19.95
CA ASP A 810 -17.66 -10.04 -20.26
C ASP A 810 -18.65 -10.20 -21.44
N LYS A 811 -19.37 -9.13 -21.80
CA LYS A 811 -20.32 -9.02 -22.93
C LYS A 811 -21.64 -9.80 -22.68
N ASP A 812 -22.09 -9.83 -21.41
CA ASP A 812 -23.42 -10.23 -20.87
C ASP A 812 -24.56 -9.33 -21.38
N GLY A 813 -24.28 -8.06 -21.67
CA GLY A 813 -25.25 -7.03 -22.06
C GLY A 813 -25.71 -6.15 -20.90
N LYS A 814 -24.84 -5.91 -19.92
CA LYS A 814 -25.06 -5.07 -18.74
C LYS A 814 -23.71 -4.56 -18.27
N GLY A 815 -23.52 -3.25 -18.30
CA GLY A 815 -22.18 -2.67 -18.11
C GLY A 815 -21.64 -2.75 -16.69
N ASP A 816 -20.31 -2.72 -16.58
CA ASP A 816 -19.52 -2.84 -15.35
C ASP A 816 -20.08 -1.94 -14.21
N ALA A 817 -20.46 -0.71 -14.56
CA ALA A 817 -20.93 0.30 -13.60
C ALA A 817 -22.23 -0.08 -12.86
N CYS A 818 -22.99 -1.04 -13.36
CA CYS A 818 -24.18 -1.59 -12.71
C CYS A 818 -24.12 -3.11 -12.51
N ASP A 819 -22.96 -3.74 -12.68
CA ASP A 819 -22.73 -5.15 -12.36
C ASP A 819 -22.22 -5.37 -10.92
N PHE A 820 -21.86 -6.63 -10.65
CA PHE A 820 -21.26 -7.13 -9.41
C PHE A 820 -20.27 -8.29 -9.66
N ASP A 821 -19.89 -8.56 -10.92
CA ASP A 821 -19.14 -9.74 -11.39
C ASP A 821 -18.59 -9.41 -12.82
N ASP A 822 -17.85 -8.30 -12.97
CA ASP A 822 -17.50 -7.63 -14.26
C ASP A 822 -16.89 -8.54 -15.37
N ASP A 823 -16.34 -9.71 -15.00
CA ASP A 823 -15.75 -10.69 -15.92
C ASP A 823 -16.46 -12.06 -15.94
N ASN A 824 -17.58 -12.18 -15.21
CA ASN A 824 -18.42 -13.36 -15.01
C ASN A 824 -17.68 -14.64 -14.51
N ASP A 825 -16.54 -14.52 -13.83
CA ASP A 825 -15.84 -15.68 -13.26
C ASP A 825 -16.60 -16.33 -12.08
N GLY A 826 -17.41 -15.53 -11.38
CA GLY A 826 -18.17 -15.92 -10.18
C GLY A 826 -17.58 -15.41 -8.85
N VAL A 827 -16.54 -14.57 -8.89
CA VAL A 827 -16.00 -13.82 -7.75
C VAL A 827 -16.37 -12.34 -7.89
N PRO A 828 -17.20 -11.79 -6.98
CA PRO A 828 -17.63 -10.39 -7.08
C PRO A 828 -16.51 -9.36 -6.89
N ASP A 829 -16.53 -8.30 -7.69
CA ASP A 829 -15.54 -7.19 -7.79
C ASP A 829 -15.06 -6.64 -6.45
N ASP A 830 -15.93 -6.53 -5.43
CA ASP A 830 -15.55 -6.04 -4.09
C ASP A 830 -14.61 -7.00 -3.33
N LYS A 831 -14.27 -8.14 -3.93
CA LYS A 831 -13.33 -9.17 -3.44
C LYS A 831 -12.33 -9.64 -4.49
N ASP A 832 -12.43 -9.19 -5.74
CA ASP A 832 -11.60 -9.68 -6.82
C ASP A 832 -10.19 -9.06 -6.83
N ASN A 833 -9.20 -9.79 -7.33
CA ASN A 833 -7.82 -9.33 -7.54
C ASN A 833 -7.45 -9.10 -9.02
N CYS A 834 -8.32 -9.45 -9.96
CA CYS A 834 -8.25 -9.21 -11.40
C CYS A 834 -9.65 -8.99 -12.01
N ARG A 835 -10.41 -8.03 -11.47
CA ARG A 835 -11.81 -7.68 -11.82
C ARG A 835 -12.26 -7.86 -13.29
N LEU A 836 -11.37 -7.66 -14.25
CA LEU A 836 -11.66 -7.63 -15.69
C LEU A 836 -11.07 -8.84 -16.46
N VAL A 837 -10.51 -9.85 -15.77
CA VAL A 837 -9.69 -10.93 -16.36
C VAL A 837 -9.92 -12.28 -15.62
N PRO A 838 -10.81 -13.15 -16.14
CA PRO A 838 -11.37 -14.29 -15.39
C PRO A 838 -10.34 -15.23 -14.76
N ASN A 839 -10.33 -15.34 -13.43
CA ASN A 839 -9.34 -16.11 -12.69
C ASN A 839 -9.87 -16.86 -11.41
N PRO A 840 -10.90 -17.74 -11.47
CA PRO A 840 -11.71 -18.14 -10.28
C PRO A 840 -11.00 -18.83 -9.10
N ASP A 841 -9.72 -19.21 -9.27
CA ASP A 841 -8.85 -19.69 -8.19
C ASP A 841 -8.21 -18.54 -7.36
N GLN A 842 -8.38 -17.27 -7.78
CA GLN A 842 -7.86 -16.04 -7.17
C GLN A 842 -6.37 -16.16 -6.82
N LEU A 843 -5.57 -16.49 -7.83
CA LEU A 843 -4.16 -16.79 -7.69
C LEU A 843 -3.34 -15.50 -7.60
N ASP A 844 -2.69 -15.31 -6.44
CA ASP A 844 -1.72 -14.26 -6.12
C ASP A 844 -0.52 -14.98 -5.47
N LEU A 845 0.61 -15.09 -6.20
CA LEU A 845 1.78 -15.86 -5.76
C LEU A 845 2.86 -15.06 -5.03
N ASP A 846 3.00 -13.75 -5.28
CA ASP A 846 3.98 -12.91 -4.57
C ASP A 846 3.38 -12.14 -3.36
N GLY A 847 2.05 -12.01 -3.33
CA GLY A 847 1.27 -11.52 -2.21
C GLY A 847 1.00 -10.02 -2.26
N ASP A 848 0.99 -9.39 -3.44
CA ASP A 848 0.79 -7.95 -3.60
C ASP A 848 -0.68 -7.49 -3.58
N GLY A 849 -1.62 -8.41 -3.82
CA GLY A 849 -3.06 -8.17 -3.82
C GLY A 849 -3.71 -7.93 -5.19
N ARG A 850 -2.95 -8.03 -6.29
CA ARG A 850 -3.44 -8.22 -7.66
C ARG A 850 -3.25 -9.69 -8.05
N GLY A 851 -4.01 -10.20 -9.01
CA GLY A 851 -3.86 -11.58 -9.45
C GLY A 851 -2.73 -11.78 -10.45
N ASP A 852 -2.15 -12.99 -10.45
CA ASP A 852 -1.14 -13.45 -11.42
C ASP A 852 -1.66 -13.41 -12.88
N ALA A 853 -2.98 -13.36 -13.09
CA ALA A 853 -3.63 -13.41 -14.40
C ALA A 853 -3.55 -12.06 -15.15
N CYS A 854 -3.94 -10.97 -14.50
CA CYS A 854 -3.89 -9.59 -15.00
C CYS A 854 -2.56 -8.91 -14.62
N LYS A 855 -1.42 -9.57 -14.84
CA LYS A 855 -0.12 -9.04 -14.39
C LYS A 855 0.48 -8.06 -15.40
N ASP A 856 0.74 -6.83 -14.95
CA ASP A 856 1.30 -5.69 -15.72
C ASP A 856 0.36 -5.10 -16.80
N ASP A 857 -0.82 -5.69 -16.98
CA ASP A 857 -1.91 -5.36 -17.91
C ASP A 857 -3.22 -5.73 -17.15
N PHE A 858 -4.17 -4.81 -16.97
CA PHE A 858 -5.28 -4.98 -16.00
C PHE A 858 -6.60 -5.41 -16.63
N ASP A 859 -6.89 -4.95 -17.85
CA ASP A 859 -8.10 -5.23 -18.63
C ASP A 859 -7.83 -6.18 -19.83
N ASN A 860 -6.57 -6.62 -19.99
CA ASN A 860 -6.11 -7.64 -20.93
C ASN A 860 -6.23 -7.22 -22.40
N ASP A 861 -6.00 -5.93 -22.69
CA ASP A 861 -5.96 -5.37 -24.05
C ASP A 861 -4.60 -5.60 -24.77
N SER A 862 -3.57 -6.07 -24.05
CA SER A 862 -2.16 -6.26 -24.46
C SER A 862 -1.23 -5.03 -24.38
N ILE A 863 -1.67 -3.92 -23.80
CA ILE A 863 -0.90 -2.69 -23.54
C ILE A 863 -0.66 -2.54 -22.03
N PRO A 864 0.60 -2.51 -21.55
CA PRO A 864 0.86 -2.46 -20.11
C PRO A 864 0.41 -1.16 -19.42
N ASP A 865 -0.04 -1.27 -18.15
CA ASP A 865 -0.55 -0.21 -17.25
C ASP A 865 0.11 1.18 -17.34
N ILE A 866 1.41 1.22 -17.68
CA ILE A 866 2.26 2.42 -17.70
C ILE A 866 2.24 3.17 -19.05
N LEU A 867 1.98 2.46 -20.14
CA LEU A 867 1.91 3.00 -21.51
C LEU A 867 0.48 3.34 -21.91
N ASP A 868 -0.47 2.63 -21.31
CA ASP A 868 -1.90 2.80 -21.48
C ASP A 868 -2.42 4.11 -20.85
N VAL A 869 -3.48 4.65 -21.44
CA VAL A 869 -4.23 5.83 -21.02
C VAL A 869 -5.45 5.50 -20.17
N CYS A 870 -6.02 4.29 -20.28
CA CYS A 870 -7.21 3.87 -19.54
C CYS A 870 -7.12 2.43 -18.98
N PRO A 871 -6.25 2.14 -17.97
CA PRO A 871 -5.96 0.77 -17.48
C PRO A 871 -7.04 0.09 -16.63
N GLU A 872 -8.31 0.37 -16.96
CA GLU A 872 -9.52 -0.28 -16.46
C GLU A 872 -10.61 -0.26 -17.57
N ASN A 873 -10.22 -0.31 -18.86
CA ASN A 873 -11.11 -0.29 -20.04
C ASN A 873 -10.41 -0.78 -21.33
N ASN A 874 -10.62 -2.05 -21.70
CA ASN A 874 -9.92 -2.71 -22.81
C ASN A 874 -10.20 -2.19 -24.24
N ASP A 875 -11.15 -1.27 -24.42
CA ASP A 875 -11.42 -0.64 -25.71
C ASP A 875 -10.60 0.68 -25.94
N ILE A 876 -9.85 1.21 -24.95
CA ILE A 876 -9.19 2.54 -25.04
C ILE A 876 -7.71 2.55 -24.56
N SER A 877 -6.77 1.99 -25.33
CA SER A 877 -5.35 1.91 -24.94
C SER A 877 -4.48 3.16 -25.15
N ILE A 878 -4.85 4.04 -26.08
CA ILE A 878 -4.03 5.18 -26.53
C ILE A 878 -4.86 6.41 -26.87
N THR A 879 -4.26 7.60 -26.76
CA THR A 879 -4.86 8.80 -27.36
C THR A 879 -4.78 8.76 -28.89
N ASP A 880 -5.93 8.80 -29.55
CA ASP A 880 -6.07 8.69 -31.00
C ASP A 880 -7.30 9.45 -31.54
N PHE A 881 -7.07 10.56 -32.24
CA PHE A 881 -8.08 11.29 -33.02
C PHE A 881 -7.89 11.10 -34.55
N ARG A 882 -7.42 9.93 -35.03
CA ARG A 882 -7.41 9.61 -36.48
C ARG A 882 -8.81 9.46 -37.05
N LYS A 883 -9.71 8.81 -36.30
CA LYS A 883 -11.13 8.75 -36.61
C LYS A 883 -11.86 9.79 -35.75
N PHE A 884 -12.62 10.68 -36.38
CA PHE A 884 -13.40 11.71 -35.69
C PHE A 884 -14.69 12.04 -36.44
N GLN A 885 -15.75 12.33 -35.69
CA GLN A 885 -17.01 12.85 -36.20
C GLN A 885 -16.87 14.35 -36.48
N MET A 886 -17.31 14.79 -37.67
CA MET A 886 -17.30 16.19 -38.10
C MET A 886 -18.64 16.87 -37.80
N VAL A 887 -18.70 17.60 -36.69
CA VAL A 887 -19.92 18.22 -36.18
C VAL A 887 -20.01 19.67 -36.64
N HIS A 888 -20.99 19.97 -37.50
CA HIS A 888 -21.18 21.28 -38.13
C HIS A 888 -22.18 22.12 -37.31
N LEU A 889 -21.73 23.17 -36.63
CA LEU A 889 -22.55 23.90 -35.66
C LEU A 889 -23.41 25.02 -36.28
N ASP A 890 -23.13 25.43 -37.52
CA ASP A 890 -24.08 26.19 -38.35
C ASP A 890 -24.05 25.73 -39.82
N PRO A 891 -24.73 24.63 -40.18
CA PRO A 891 -24.77 24.08 -41.55
C PRO A 891 -25.58 24.96 -42.53
N LYS A 892 -25.92 26.19 -42.14
CA LYS A 892 -26.62 27.22 -42.92
C LYS A 892 -25.86 28.56 -42.88
N GLY A 893 -24.57 28.50 -42.55
CA GLY A 893 -23.69 29.63 -42.22
C GLY A 893 -23.44 30.64 -43.34
N THR A 894 -22.77 31.73 -42.98
CA THR A 894 -22.54 32.86 -43.89
C THR A 894 -21.23 32.79 -44.67
N THR A 895 -20.32 31.86 -44.33
CA THR A 895 -19.13 31.57 -45.16
C THR A 895 -19.32 30.33 -46.03
N GLN A 896 -19.97 29.28 -45.50
CA GLN A 896 -20.06 27.94 -46.11
C GLN A 896 -18.67 27.37 -46.44
N ILE A 897 -17.71 27.62 -45.55
CA ILE A 897 -16.39 26.99 -45.54
C ILE A 897 -16.35 26.08 -44.32
N ASP A 898 -16.33 24.78 -44.55
CA ASP A 898 -16.25 23.78 -43.49
C ASP A 898 -14.81 23.67 -42.94
N PRO A 899 -14.60 23.21 -41.68
CA PRO A 899 -13.27 23.10 -41.11
C PRO A 899 -12.43 22.02 -41.81
N ASN A 900 -11.29 22.39 -42.39
CA ASN A 900 -10.32 21.41 -42.91
C ASN A 900 -9.34 20.98 -41.80
N TRP A 901 -9.27 19.69 -41.50
CA TRP A 901 -8.42 19.11 -40.46
C TRP A 901 -7.38 18.16 -41.07
N VAL A 902 -6.11 18.35 -40.72
CA VAL A 902 -4.99 17.47 -41.08
C VAL A 902 -4.53 16.73 -39.84
N VAL A 903 -4.52 15.39 -39.88
CA VAL A 903 -4.06 14.55 -38.76
C VAL A 903 -2.57 14.26 -38.88
N ARG A 904 -1.84 14.41 -37.78
CA ARG A 904 -0.41 14.08 -37.59
C ARG A 904 -0.21 13.28 -36.31
N HIS A 905 1.01 12.82 -36.02
CA HIS A 905 1.33 12.05 -34.81
C HIS A 905 0.37 10.86 -34.56
N GLN A 906 -0.09 10.23 -35.64
CA GLN A 906 -1.02 9.09 -35.61
C GLN A 906 -2.26 9.34 -34.73
N GLY A 907 -2.83 10.55 -34.80
CA GLY A 907 -4.04 10.94 -34.06
C GLY A 907 -3.80 11.83 -32.84
N LYS A 908 -2.54 12.12 -32.48
CA LYS A 908 -2.19 12.96 -31.31
C LYS A 908 -1.88 14.41 -31.69
N GLU A 909 -2.01 14.75 -32.96
CA GLU A 909 -1.90 16.12 -33.44
C GLU A 909 -2.91 16.36 -34.56
N LEU A 910 -3.69 17.43 -34.45
CA LEU A 910 -4.57 17.89 -35.51
C LEU A 910 -4.28 19.36 -35.82
N VAL A 911 -4.15 19.67 -37.10
CA VAL A 911 -3.95 21.04 -37.60
C VAL A 911 -5.17 21.44 -38.40
N GLN A 912 -5.83 22.53 -38.00
CA GLN A 912 -6.94 23.12 -38.72
C GLN A 912 -6.41 24.24 -39.63
N THR A 913 -6.73 24.21 -40.93
CA THR A 913 -6.06 25.06 -41.94
C THR A 913 -6.94 26.14 -42.59
N ALA A 914 -8.20 26.32 -42.17
CA ALA A 914 -9.18 27.12 -42.91
C ALA A 914 -9.98 28.06 -41.99
N ASN A 915 -10.13 29.34 -42.36
CA ASN A 915 -11.08 30.21 -41.68
C ASN A 915 -12.51 29.74 -42.01
N SER A 916 -13.12 29.01 -41.07
CA SER A 916 -14.34 28.22 -41.27
C SER A 916 -15.53 28.71 -40.44
N ASP A 917 -16.73 28.32 -40.88
CA ASP A 917 -17.93 28.28 -40.03
C ASP A 917 -17.66 27.37 -38.79
N PRO A 918 -18.41 27.53 -37.67
CA PRO A 918 -18.10 26.84 -36.42
C PRO A 918 -18.27 25.32 -36.53
N GLY A 919 -17.28 24.57 -36.05
CA GLY A 919 -17.33 23.11 -36.07
C GLY A 919 -16.43 22.44 -35.05
N ILE A 920 -16.64 21.14 -34.89
CA ILE A 920 -15.93 20.28 -33.95
C ILE A 920 -15.44 19.02 -34.66
N ALA A 921 -14.19 18.62 -34.42
CA ALA A 921 -13.73 17.26 -34.64
C ALA A 921 -13.84 16.50 -33.30
N VAL A 922 -14.78 15.56 -33.20
CA VAL A 922 -15.04 14.79 -31.97
C VAL A 922 -14.50 13.36 -32.14
N GLY A 923 -13.63 12.91 -31.23
CA GLY A 923 -13.17 11.51 -31.21
C GLY A 923 -14.33 10.55 -30.92
N PHE A 924 -14.14 9.26 -31.18
CA PHE A 924 -15.17 8.25 -30.86
C PHE A 924 -15.08 7.76 -29.42
N ASP A 925 -13.88 7.79 -28.81
CA ASP A 925 -13.62 7.39 -27.43
C ASP A 925 -14.48 8.14 -26.41
N GLU A 926 -15.12 7.38 -25.51
CA GLU A 926 -16.08 7.87 -24.52
C GLU A 926 -15.55 7.78 -23.09
N PHE A 927 -15.85 8.80 -22.27
CA PHE A 927 -15.23 8.95 -20.96
C PHE A 927 -16.21 9.29 -19.84
N ASN A 928 -16.12 8.51 -18.76
CA ASN A 928 -16.72 8.86 -17.47
C ASN A 928 -15.89 9.95 -16.78
N ALA A 929 -14.65 9.65 -16.41
CA ALA A 929 -13.80 10.49 -15.61
C ALA A 929 -12.43 10.63 -16.29
N VAL A 930 -12.12 11.85 -16.75
CA VAL A 930 -11.01 12.09 -17.69
C VAL A 930 -10.18 13.31 -17.32
N ASP A 931 -8.88 13.19 -17.49
CA ASP A 931 -7.96 14.33 -17.60
C ASP A 931 -7.55 14.45 -19.07
N PHE A 932 -7.65 15.65 -19.65
CA PHE A 932 -7.36 15.89 -21.07
C PHE A 932 -6.47 17.12 -21.23
N SER A 933 -5.34 16.94 -21.91
CA SER A 933 -4.35 17.97 -22.14
C SER A 933 -3.91 17.99 -23.59
N GLY A 934 -3.41 19.15 -24.02
CA GLY A 934 -2.91 19.36 -25.36
C GLY A 934 -2.28 20.73 -25.49
N THR A 935 -1.55 20.91 -26.57
CA THR A 935 -0.83 22.14 -26.89
C THR A 935 -1.58 22.91 -27.96
N PHE A 936 -1.94 24.14 -27.62
CA PHE A 936 -2.60 25.12 -28.46
C PHE A 936 -1.58 26.12 -28.99
N TYR A 937 -1.51 26.26 -30.31
CA TYR A 937 -0.64 27.19 -31.01
C TYR A 937 -1.35 27.71 -32.27
N VAL A 938 -1.15 28.98 -32.63
CA VAL A 938 -1.71 29.59 -33.85
C VAL A 938 -0.57 30.05 -34.73
N ASN A 939 -0.41 29.42 -35.90
CA ASN A 939 0.73 29.59 -36.79
C ASN A 939 0.52 30.69 -37.84
N THR A 940 -0.10 31.80 -37.43
CA THR A 940 -0.44 32.92 -38.31
C THR A 940 -0.54 34.23 -37.54
N ASP A 941 -0.38 35.37 -38.23
CA ASP A 941 -0.68 36.73 -37.74
C ASP A 941 -2.02 37.26 -38.31
N ARG A 942 -2.93 36.33 -38.65
CA ARG A 942 -4.24 36.60 -39.27
C ARG A 942 -5.39 36.14 -38.39
N ASP A 943 -6.45 36.93 -38.48
CA ASP A 943 -7.68 36.85 -37.67
C ASP A 943 -7.41 36.93 -36.15
N ASP A 944 -8.48 37.06 -35.38
CA ASP A 944 -8.39 37.33 -33.92
C ASP A 944 -9.33 36.43 -33.09
N ASP A 945 -9.68 35.27 -33.66
CA ASP A 945 -10.92 34.51 -33.46
C ASP A 945 -10.82 33.30 -32.51
N TYR A 946 -11.80 32.40 -32.55
CA TYR A 946 -12.02 31.38 -31.52
C TYR A 946 -11.46 30.01 -31.91
N ALA A 947 -10.73 29.41 -30.97
CA ALA A 947 -10.36 28.00 -30.99
C ALA A 947 -10.32 27.41 -29.58
N GLY A 948 -10.26 26.09 -29.46
CA GLY A 948 -10.20 25.37 -28.19
C GLY A 948 -10.63 23.91 -28.32
N PHE A 949 -11.34 23.38 -27.32
CA PHE A 949 -11.72 21.97 -27.25
C PHE A 949 -13.07 21.76 -26.55
N VAL A 950 -13.70 20.60 -26.82
CA VAL A 950 -14.92 20.13 -26.15
C VAL A 950 -14.63 18.91 -25.28
N PHE A 951 -15.47 18.67 -24.30
CA PHE A 951 -15.45 17.48 -23.45
C PHE A 951 -16.85 17.17 -22.93
N GLY A 952 -17.11 15.89 -22.62
CA GLY A 952 -18.46 15.44 -22.31
C GLY A 952 -19.42 15.81 -23.43
N TYR A 953 -18.99 15.57 -24.67
CA TYR A 953 -19.84 15.70 -25.85
C TYR A 953 -20.76 14.48 -25.90
N GLN A 954 -22.05 14.75 -26.03
CA GLN A 954 -23.09 13.73 -26.22
C GLN A 954 -23.73 13.99 -27.59
N SER A 955 -24.25 15.21 -27.77
CA SER A 955 -24.74 15.71 -29.05
C SER A 955 -24.28 17.16 -29.29
N SER A 956 -24.47 17.68 -30.49
CA SER A 956 -24.28 19.10 -30.82
C SER A 956 -25.23 20.04 -30.06
N GLY A 957 -26.28 19.49 -29.42
CA GLY A 957 -27.10 20.18 -28.44
C GLY A 957 -26.56 20.12 -27.00
N ARG A 958 -25.67 19.17 -26.69
CA ARG A 958 -25.26 18.73 -25.34
C ARG A 958 -23.75 18.49 -25.24
N PHE A 959 -22.98 19.53 -24.87
CA PHE A 959 -21.53 19.41 -24.61
C PHE A 959 -20.96 20.51 -23.70
N TYR A 960 -19.80 20.27 -23.07
CA TYR A 960 -18.97 21.34 -22.49
C TYR A 960 -17.92 21.81 -23.51
N VAL A 961 -17.60 23.11 -23.50
CA VAL A 961 -16.60 23.71 -24.40
C VAL A 961 -15.68 24.69 -23.66
N VAL A 962 -14.38 24.55 -23.91
CA VAL A 962 -13.35 25.55 -23.59
C VAL A 962 -12.97 26.24 -24.89
N MET A 963 -13.15 27.55 -24.96
CA MET A 963 -12.85 28.35 -26.15
C MET A 963 -12.12 29.64 -25.79
N TRP A 964 -11.17 30.05 -26.63
CA TRP A 964 -10.29 31.19 -26.39
C TRP A 964 -10.23 32.09 -27.62
N LYS A 965 -10.52 33.39 -27.43
CA LYS A 965 -10.44 34.42 -28.48
C LYS A 965 -9.30 35.40 -28.22
N GLN A 966 -8.64 35.88 -29.28
CA GLN A 966 -7.51 36.81 -29.17
C GLN A 966 -7.94 38.22 -28.80
N ILE A 967 -8.88 38.81 -29.55
CA ILE A 967 -9.31 40.20 -29.40
C ILE A 967 -10.83 40.26 -29.19
N THR A 968 -11.29 41.15 -28.31
CA THR A 968 -12.72 41.32 -28.03
C THR A 968 -13.47 41.88 -29.26
N GLN A 969 -14.39 41.10 -29.82
CA GLN A 969 -15.08 41.38 -31.08
C GLN A 969 -16.58 41.03 -30.99
N THR A 970 -17.44 41.88 -31.55
CA THR A 970 -18.88 41.55 -31.75
C THR A 970 -19.06 40.78 -33.04
N TYR A 971 -19.79 39.66 -33.00
CA TYR A 971 -20.09 38.88 -34.20
C TYR A 971 -20.81 39.75 -35.25
N TRP A 972 -20.50 39.52 -36.54
CA TRP A 972 -20.99 40.36 -37.63
C TRP A 972 -22.50 40.20 -37.89
N GLU A 973 -23.11 39.08 -37.50
CA GLU A 973 -24.56 38.89 -37.62
C GLU A 973 -25.32 39.33 -36.37
N ASP A 974 -26.06 40.44 -36.51
CA ASP A 974 -27.00 40.97 -35.51
C ASP A 974 -28.20 40.04 -35.19
N LYS A 975 -28.29 38.88 -35.85
CA LYS A 975 -29.35 37.87 -35.72
C LYS A 975 -28.77 36.50 -35.35
N PRO A 976 -29.52 35.67 -34.61
CA PRO A 976 -30.83 35.97 -34.02
C PRO A 976 -30.73 36.84 -32.77
N SER A 977 -29.54 36.95 -32.19
CA SER A 977 -29.21 37.87 -31.09
C SER A 977 -27.82 38.47 -31.25
N LYS A 978 -27.56 39.66 -30.68
CA LYS A 978 -26.24 40.30 -30.74
C LYS A 978 -25.24 39.59 -29.84
N ALA A 979 -24.27 38.90 -30.44
CA ALA A 979 -23.20 38.23 -29.73
C ALA A 979 -22.00 39.16 -29.47
N PHE A 980 -21.47 39.11 -28.25
CA PHE A 980 -20.28 39.84 -27.83
C PHE A 980 -19.24 38.82 -27.37
N GLY A 981 -18.20 38.59 -28.16
CA GLY A 981 -17.08 37.71 -27.82
C GLY A 981 -15.97 38.52 -27.15
N ILE A 982 -15.60 38.13 -25.93
CA ILE A 982 -14.56 38.79 -25.14
C ILE A 982 -13.30 37.93 -25.19
N SER A 983 -12.16 38.57 -25.41
CA SER A 983 -10.84 37.93 -25.34
C SER A 983 -10.59 37.30 -23.96
N GLY A 984 -9.96 36.12 -23.94
CA GLY A 984 -9.85 35.31 -22.71
C GLY A 984 -10.42 33.90 -22.86
N VAL A 985 -9.86 32.97 -22.09
CA VAL A 985 -10.34 31.58 -22.02
C VAL A 985 -11.74 31.57 -21.41
N SER A 986 -12.67 30.85 -22.04
CA SER A 986 -14.08 30.74 -21.64
C SER A 986 -14.47 29.28 -21.52
N LEU A 987 -14.91 28.85 -20.34
CA LEU A 987 -15.53 27.55 -20.11
C LEU A 987 -17.06 27.72 -20.14
N LYS A 988 -17.72 27.02 -21.05
CA LYS A 988 -19.19 27.07 -21.25
C LYS A 988 -19.78 25.67 -21.26
N VAL A 989 -21.06 25.58 -20.93
CA VAL A 989 -21.89 24.41 -21.17
C VAL A 989 -22.95 24.77 -22.20
N VAL A 990 -23.10 23.91 -23.20
CA VAL A 990 -24.10 23.98 -24.26
C VAL A 990 -25.25 23.07 -23.87
N ASN A 991 -26.46 23.60 -23.85
CA ASN A 991 -27.70 22.86 -23.67
C ASN A 991 -28.75 23.56 -24.54
N SER A 992 -28.77 23.17 -25.82
CA SER A 992 -29.44 23.89 -26.90
C SER A 992 -30.86 23.36 -27.15
N SER A 993 -31.87 24.16 -26.83
CA SER A 993 -33.27 23.85 -27.16
C SER A 993 -33.61 24.05 -28.65
N THR A 994 -32.62 24.07 -29.54
CA THR A 994 -32.80 24.25 -30.99
C THR A 994 -31.86 23.39 -31.86
N GLY A 995 -30.94 22.61 -31.27
CA GLY A 995 -29.83 22.01 -32.01
C GLY A 995 -28.91 23.05 -32.65
N THR A 996 -28.33 22.70 -33.80
CA THR A 996 -27.38 23.51 -34.60
C THR A 996 -28.02 24.72 -35.30
N GLY A 997 -27.19 25.67 -35.74
CA GLY A 997 -27.60 26.81 -36.55
C GLY A 997 -27.50 28.18 -35.85
N GLU A 998 -28.16 29.19 -36.45
CA GLU A 998 -27.98 30.61 -36.12
C GLU A 998 -28.10 30.96 -34.61
N ASN A 999 -28.95 30.26 -33.85
CA ASN A 999 -29.12 30.49 -32.41
C ASN A 999 -27.90 30.02 -31.61
N LEU A 1000 -27.44 28.79 -31.86
CA LEU A 1000 -26.35 28.15 -31.13
C LEU A 1000 -25.03 28.85 -31.45
N ARG A 1001 -24.77 29.11 -32.74
CA ARG A 1001 -23.63 29.90 -33.22
C ARG A 1001 -23.47 31.24 -32.48
N ASN A 1002 -24.53 32.06 -32.45
CA ASN A 1002 -24.47 33.36 -31.78
C ASN A 1002 -24.36 33.21 -30.25
N ALA A 1003 -24.90 32.15 -29.67
CA ALA A 1003 -24.75 31.84 -28.26
C ALA A 1003 -23.32 31.40 -27.89
N LEU A 1004 -22.67 30.59 -28.75
CA LEU A 1004 -21.28 30.16 -28.63
C LEU A 1004 -20.32 31.34 -28.73
N TRP A 1005 -20.51 32.25 -29.69
CA TRP A 1005 -19.67 33.46 -29.79
C TRP A 1005 -19.79 34.37 -28.57
N HIS A 1006 -20.96 34.43 -27.94
CA HIS A 1006 -21.21 35.34 -26.82
C HIS A 1006 -20.51 34.89 -25.53
N THR A 1007 -19.66 35.74 -24.95
CA THR A 1007 -19.17 35.60 -23.58
C THR A 1007 -20.29 36.04 -22.61
N GLY A 1008 -21.09 35.08 -22.16
CA GLY A 1008 -22.28 35.33 -21.34
C GLY A 1008 -23.21 34.12 -21.26
N ASN A 1009 -24.46 34.36 -20.90
CA ASN A 1009 -25.50 33.33 -20.84
C ASN A 1009 -26.61 33.66 -21.85
N THR A 1010 -26.84 32.76 -22.79
CA THR A 1010 -27.94 32.82 -23.76
C THR A 1010 -28.99 31.78 -23.33
N PRO A 1011 -30.17 32.19 -22.82
CA PRO A 1011 -31.15 31.26 -22.25
C PRO A 1011 -31.62 30.20 -23.26
N GLY A 1012 -31.58 28.93 -22.84
CA GLY A 1012 -31.95 27.78 -23.68
C GLY A 1012 -30.95 27.43 -24.77
N GLN A 1013 -29.70 27.92 -24.67
CA GLN A 1013 -28.63 27.68 -25.65
C GLN A 1013 -27.29 27.38 -24.97
N VAL A 1014 -26.70 28.38 -24.30
CA VAL A 1014 -25.33 28.31 -23.76
C VAL A 1014 -25.24 29.06 -22.43
N ARG A 1015 -24.56 28.47 -21.46
CA ARG A 1015 -24.24 29.07 -20.16
C ARG A 1015 -22.72 29.11 -19.97
N THR A 1016 -22.15 30.30 -19.84
CA THR A 1016 -20.73 30.44 -19.45
C THR A 1016 -20.60 30.09 -17.97
N LEU A 1017 -19.82 29.04 -17.67
CA LEU A 1017 -19.51 28.61 -16.30
C LEU A 1017 -18.42 29.50 -15.70
N TRP A 1018 -17.39 29.80 -16.49
CA TRP A 1018 -16.25 30.60 -16.11
C TRP A 1018 -15.63 31.31 -17.33
N HIS A 1019 -14.99 32.46 -17.11
CA HIS A 1019 -14.21 33.19 -18.10
C HIS A 1019 -13.05 33.89 -17.38
N ASP A 1020 -11.87 33.97 -18.01
CA ASP A 1020 -10.70 34.63 -17.42
C ASP A 1020 -11.01 36.09 -17.06
N PRO A 1021 -11.02 36.49 -15.78
CA PRO A 1021 -11.33 37.87 -15.38
C PRO A 1021 -10.24 38.89 -15.75
N LYS A 1022 -9.10 38.45 -16.28
CA LYS A 1022 -8.06 39.31 -16.86
C LYS A 1022 -8.33 39.63 -18.34
N ASN A 1023 -9.23 38.89 -18.99
CA ASN A 1023 -9.57 38.94 -20.41
C ASN A 1023 -8.33 38.79 -21.33
N ILE A 1024 -7.38 37.92 -20.98
CA ILE A 1024 -6.14 37.76 -21.75
C ILE A 1024 -6.37 36.85 -22.95
N GLY A 1025 -6.37 37.42 -24.15
CA GLY A 1025 -6.29 36.66 -25.40
C GLY A 1025 -4.99 35.87 -25.56
N TRP A 1026 -5.00 34.91 -26.47
CA TRP A 1026 -3.79 34.25 -26.96
C TRP A 1026 -2.90 35.21 -27.77
N LYS A 1027 -1.79 34.71 -28.30
CA LYS A 1027 -0.82 35.47 -29.09
C LYS A 1027 -0.41 34.67 -30.32
N ASP A 1028 -0.16 35.37 -31.43
CA ASP A 1028 0.45 34.84 -32.64
C ASP A 1028 1.74 34.04 -32.30
N TYR A 1029 1.95 32.89 -32.97
CA TYR A 1029 3.18 32.08 -32.88
C TYR A 1029 3.64 31.78 -31.44
N THR A 1030 2.69 31.53 -30.53
CA THR A 1030 2.97 31.30 -29.10
C THR A 1030 2.32 30.01 -28.64
N ALA A 1031 3.12 29.15 -28.01
CA ALA A 1031 2.66 27.87 -27.48
C ALA A 1031 2.01 27.98 -26.09
N TYR A 1032 0.87 27.31 -25.95
CA TYR A 1032 0.13 27.19 -24.71
C TYR A 1032 -0.25 25.75 -24.42
N ARG A 1033 -0.08 25.27 -23.19
CA ARG A 1033 -0.58 23.95 -22.77
C ARG A 1033 -1.89 24.12 -22.01
N TRP A 1034 -2.96 23.43 -22.42
CA TRP A 1034 -4.16 23.28 -21.61
C TRP A 1034 -4.12 21.99 -20.79
N HIS A 1035 -4.83 21.99 -19.66
CA HIS A 1035 -5.12 20.80 -18.87
C HIS A 1035 -6.54 20.92 -18.30
N LEU A 1036 -7.44 20.08 -18.81
CA LEU A 1036 -8.76 19.79 -18.25
C LEU A 1036 -8.63 18.72 -17.18
N ILE A 1037 -9.45 18.83 -16.13
CA ILE A 1037 -9.76 17.75 -15.20
C ILE A 1037 -11.29 17.69 -15.07
N HIS A 1038 -11.90 16.56 -15.44
CA HIS A 1038 -13.35 16.35 -15.39
C HIS A 1038 -13.71 15.11 -14.56
N ARG A 1039 -14.54 15.27 -13.53
CA ARG A 1039 -15.07 14.18 -12.67
C ARG A 1039 -16.59 14.35 -12.48
N PRO A 1040 -17.43 13.99 -13.47
CA PRO A 1040 -18.87 14.30 -13.48
C PRO A 1040 -19.67 13.68 -12.34
N LYS A 1041 -19.27 12.53 -11.79
CA LYS A 1041 -19.88 11.95 -10.58
C LYS A 1041 -19.90 12.93 -9.39
N THR A 1042 -18.91 13.82 -9.27
CA THR A 1042 -18.94 14.97 -8.34
C THR A 1042 -19.35 16.28 -9.02
N GLY A 1043 -19.28 16.33 -10.35
CA GLY A 1043 -19.48 17.52 -11.17
C GLY A 1043 -18.23 18.41 -11.24
N PHE A 1044 -17.07 17.92 -10.79
CA PHE A 1044 -15.87 18.73 -10.72
C PHE A 1044 -15.30 18.97 -12.11
N ILE A 1045 -15.07 20.24 -12.45
CA ILE A 1045 -14.36 20.68 -13.64
C ILE A 1045 -13.24 21.63 -13.20
N ARG A 1046 -12.03 21.44 -13.72
CA ARG A 1046 -10.95 22.45 -13.65
C ARG A 1046 -10.27 22.57 -15.00
N VAL A 1047 -10.00 23.80 -15.44
CA VAL A 1047 -9.26 24.11 -16.66
C VAL A 1047 -8.08 25.00 -16.29
N VAL A 1048 -6.87 24.56 -16.62
CA VAL A 1048 -5.63 25.30 -16.40
C VAL A 1048 -4.96 25.54 -17.76
N VAL A 1049 -4.42 26.73 -17.99
CA VAL A 1049 -3.69 27.08 -19.22
C VAL A 1049 -2.35 27.73 -18.88
N TYR A 1050 -1.29 27.22 -19.50
CA TYR A 1050 0.10 27.65 -19.32
C TYR A 1050 0.61 28.34 -20.59
N GLU A 1051 1.39 29.41 -20.45
CA GLU A 1051 2.22 29.98 -21.53
C GLU A 1051 3.67 29.54 -21.28
N GLY A 1052 4.19 28.67 -22.14
CA GLY A 1052 5.42 27.94 -21.86
C GLY A 1052 5.37 27.27 -20.47
N LYS A 1053 6.23 27.75 -19.56
CA LYS A 1053 6.42 27.21 -18.20
C LYS A 1053 5.59 27.92 -17.11
N GLN A 1054 4.70 28.86 -17.47
CA GLN A 1054 3.98 29.71 -16.51
C GLN A 1054 2.47 29.56 -16.63
N MET A 1055 1.80 29.22 -15.54
CA MET A 1055 0.33 29.20 -15.43
C MET A 1055 -0.23 30.61 -15.66
N MET A 1056 -0.96 30.80 -16.77
CA MET A 1056 -1.57 32.07 -17.16
C MET A 1056 -3.02 32.16 -16.70
N ALA A 1057 -3.76 31.05 -16.79
CA ALA A 1057 -5.14 30.96 -16.36
C ALA A 1057 -5.39 29.65 -15.59
N ASP A 1058 -6.31 29.71 -14.63
CA ASP A 1058 -6.83 28.59 -13.86
C ASP A 1058 -8.29 28.94 -13.54
N SER A 1059 -9.23 28.05 -13.85
CA SER A 1059 -10.64 28.24 -13.50
C SER A 1059 -10.89 28.19 -12.00
N GLY A 1060 -9.97 27.57 -11.25
CA GLY A 1060 -10.27 27.01 -9.94
C GLY A 1060 -11.26 25.82 -10.06
N PRO A 1061 -11.73 25.30 -8.92
CA PRO A 1061 -12.74 24.25 -8.91
C PRO A 1061 -14.10 24.79 -9.34
N ILE A 1062 -14.55 24.40 -10.52
CA ILE A 1062 -15.91 24.62 -11.02
C ILE A 1062 -16.74 23.36 -10.71
N TYR A 1063 -18.03 23.54 -10.40
CA TYR A 1063 -18.95 22.43 -10.16
C TYR A 1063 -20.16 22.55 -11.08
N ASP A 1064 -20.34 21.57 -11.97
CA ASP A 1064 -21.46 21.47 -12.88
C ASP A 1064 -21.84 19.99 -13.11
N LYS A 1065 -23.13 19.71 -13.27
CA LYS A 1065 -23.68 18.36 -13.48
C LYS A 1065 -24.78 18.40 -14.54
N THR A 1066 -24.49 19.05 -15.68
CA THR A 1066 -25.41 19.03 -16.82
C THR A 1066 -25.24 17.74 -17.61
N PHE A 1067 -24.01 17.22 -17.71
CA PHE A 1067 -23.65 15.98 -18.41
C PHE A 1067 -22.79 15.11 -17.51
N ALA A 1068 -23.00 13.80 -17.53
CA ALA A 1068 -22.41 12.82 -16.62
C ALA A 1068 -21.21 12.04 -17.22
N GLY A 1069 -20.88 12.28 -18.48
CA GLY A 1069 -19.73 11.71 -19.20
C GLY A 1069 -19.71 12.22 -20.65
N GLY A 1070 -19.12 11.45 -21.57
CA GLY A 1070 -19.19 11.65 -23.02
C GLY A 1070 -17.84 11.87 -23.70
N ARG A 1071 -17.87 12.19 -25.00
CA ARG A 1071 -16.71 12.23 -25.91
C ARG A 1071 -15.86 13.49 -25.77
N LEU A 1072 -14.64 13.44 -26.29
CA LEU A 1072 -13.68 14.56 -26.38
C LEU A 1072 -13.58 15.08 -27.82
N GLY A 1073 -13.18 16.35 -27.99
CA GLY A 1073 -12.96 16.88 -29.34
C GLY A 1073 -12.30 18.25 -29.39
N LEU A 1074 -11.99 18.71 -30.60
CA LEU A 1074 -11.31 19.98 -30.90
C LEU A 1074 -12.28 20.96 -31.56
N PHE A 1075 -12.23 22.23 -31.17
CA PHE A 1075 -13.21 23.26 -31.55
C PHE A 1075 -12.54 24.42 -32.29
N VAL A 1076 -13.13 24.84 -33.41
CA VAL A 1076 -12.77 26.07 -34.13
C VAL A 1076 -14.00 26.88 -34.53
N PHE A 1077 -13.83 28.20 -34.61
CA PHE A 1077 -14.82 29.12 -35.15
C PHE A 1077 -14.12 30.39 -35.67
N SER A 1078 -14.08 30.56 -36.99
CA SER A 1078 -13.51 31.74 -37.70
C SER A 1078 -11.98 31.95 -37.57
N GLN A 1079 -11.21 30.91 -37.25
CA GLN A 1079 -9.74 31.02 -37.09
C GLN A 1079 -9.01 29.98 -37.94
N GLU A 1080 -8.09 30.43 -38.81
CA GLU A 1080 -7.20 29.57 -39.61
C GLU A 1080 -5.88 29.24 -38.89
N LEU A 1081 -5.23 28.15 -39.33
CA LEU A 1081 -3.88 27.71 -38.94
C LEU A 1081 -3.70 27.47 -37.44
N VAL A 1082 -4.65 26.73 -36.87
CA VAL A 1082 -4.66 26.31 -35.46
C VAL A 1082 -4.05 24.93 -35.31
N PHE A 1083 -3.04 24.80 -34.45
CA PHE A 1083 -2.35 23.57 -34.12
C PHE A 1083 -2.82 23.08 -32.76
N PHE A 1084 -3.29 21.83 -32.71
CA PHE A 1084 -3.68 21.10 -31.52
C PHE A 1084 -2.75 19.88 -31.37
N SER A 1085 -1.61 20.07 -30.70
CA SER A 1085 -0.45 19.17 -30.70
C SER A 1085 -0.26 18.42 -29.38
N ASP A 1086 0.43 17.27 -29.39
CA ASP A 1086 0.68 16.38 -28.24
C ASP A 1086 -0.58 16.16 -27.37
N LEU A 1087 -1.68 15.83 -28.04
CA LEU A 1087 -2.95 15.50 -27.40
C LEU A 1087 -2.80 14.26 -26.52
N LYS A 1088 -3.26 14.36 -25.27
CA LYS A 1088 -3.24 13.28 -24.28
C LYS A 1088 -4.50 13.33 -23.43
N TYR A 1089 -5.31 12.29 -23.49
CA TYR A 1089 -6.31 11.98 -22.47
C TYR A 1089 -5.84 10.82 -21.60
N GLU A 1090 -6.35 10.75 -20.36
CA GLU A 1090 -6.22 9.60 -19.47
C GLU A 1090 -7.54 9.37 -18.72
N CYS A 1091 -8.01 8.12 -18.65
CA CYS A 1091 -9.09 7.75 -17.74
C CYS A 1091 -8.59 7.78 -16.30
N ARG A 1092 -9.37 8.40 -15.41
CA ARG A 1092 -8.96 8.63 -14.01
C ARG A 1092 -10.13 8.39 -13.06
N GLY A 1093 -10.28 7.12 -12.66
CA GLY A 1093 -11.26 6.63 -11.69
C GLY A 1093 -11.20 7.32 -10.31
N GLU A 1094 -12.06 6.86 -9.39
CA GLU A 1094 -12.53 7.60 -8.20
C GLU A 1094 -11.50 7.88 -7.07
N SER A 1095 -10.20 7.81 -7.36
CA SER A 1095 -9.10 8.06 -6.43
C SER A 1095 -8.91 9.56 -6.07
N LEU A 1096 -9.90 10.14 -5.38
CA LEU A 1096 -9.79 11.46 -4.72
C LEU A 1096 -8.58 11.57 -3.76
N GLN A 1097 -7.95 10.45 -3.39
CA GLN A 1097 -6.67 10.41 -2.67
C GLN A 1097 -5.47 10.94 -3.48
N GLY A 1098 -5.49 10.88 -4.83
CA GLY A 1098 -4.48 11.52 -5.68
C GLY A 1098 -4.58 13.06 -5.68
N PHE A 1099 -5.79 13.58 -5.47
CA PHE A 1099 -6.09 15.01 -5.62
C PHE A 1099 -5.45 15.93 -4.55
N LEU A 1100 -4.92 15.36 -3.47
CA LEU A 1100 -4.15 16.10 -2.46
C LEU A 1100 -2.72 16.47 -2.92
N ILE A 1101 -2.24 15.95 -4.06
CA ILE A 1101 -0.89 16.22 -4.57
C ILE A 1101 -0.88 17.46 -5.49
N PHE A 1102 -1.88 17.64 -6.35
CA PHE A 1102 -1.96 18.72 -7.36
C PHE A 1102 -2.28 20.14 -6.82
N VAL A 1103 -2.14 20.37 -5.51
CA VAL A 1103 -2.51 21.65 -4.85
C VAL A 1103 -1.36 22.26 -4.01
N PHE A 1104 -0.13 21.70 -4.05
CA PHE A 1104 1.00 22.27 -3.29
C PHE A 1104 2.30 22.43 -4.08
N PRO A 1105 2.54 23.67 -4.59
CA PRO A 1105 3.85 24.26 -4.40
C PRO A 1105 3.84 25.71 -3.84
N TYR A 1106 2.70 26.26 -3.40
CA TYR A 1106 2.63 27.64 -2.85
C TYR A 1106 1.69 27.82 -1.64
N ILE A 1107 2.18 27.44 -0.45
CA ILE A 1107 1.93 28.14 0.83
C ILE A 1107 3.29 28.30 1.52
#